data_AF-A0A352BH23-F1
#
_entry.id   AF-A0A352BH23-F1
#
_cell.length_a   1.000
_cell.length_b   1.000
_cell.length_c   1.000
_cell.angle_alpha   90.00
_cell.angle_beta   90.00
_cell.angle_gamma   90.00
#
_symmetry.space_group_name_H-M   'P 1'
#
loop_
_entity.id
_entity.type
_entity.pdbx_description
1 polymer ?
#
loop_
_entity_poly.entity_id
_entity_poly.type
_entity_poly.pdbx_seq_one_letter_code
_entity_poly.pdbx_strand_id
1 'polypeptide(L)'
;AKYEFDALNVKQSDKETITYDDIEQLYCSPAVKRGTWQSVKIVQEIQKIMGAKPEKIFIEVTRADDEKMKGKMFDPRKDKMLKTYNSIKADLALMIKDADIKELKDKLSKEPTLDSKKLYLYFTQMGKCMYSGESISLDDIMKDTYDIDHIIPQSVIKDDSFDNLVLVKRQANIDKSNEVVAPEIQKARKPFWQYLNKNKLISNGKLARLLRTEKLSDEEKKDFVARQLVITNQSAKAVIDLFKSVYGSLNVVYSKAKYVSMFRNCEFKFDRDENVKDSAQWEQLKQSLIKCRDMNDLHHAKDAYLNIFVGNVFDEKYSRRFYLKDKLSYGFNLNNAFLKDMPSVLEKEKHLPIVTQTMQSNTPHIGFLSREKTGQFYKETIWGIDKHQKDFDSLEEIKLLKNDEGWNGGNIPCKSAKEPLSNTEKYGHLSDATYSYFSVVEYEQKGKTIKRFVEIPYIYAKDIKSDEDLIVAVEKIIGVKNCRVIMRKVNPGTIVKIGSGYFKIAGNTGNSIKLHNFNQLFLPVEMNEYFKAVSKAIKSLVDKKELQFDGENIVVIQNRFGDKKLVTKEKNLALYKELVKHLNKAIYKNVSIGAIGKRLKDTYDTFKDLDCVKQIETIKGLLDVINGSNGGNLANVGESKNSGALTVNKNINVPISIINYSPTGFYEKEIKLN
;
A
#
# COMPACT_ATOMS: atom_id res chain seq x y z
N ALA A 1 -28.05 -5.31 25.33
CA ALA A 1 -27.16 -5.51 26.50
C ALA A 1 -26.24 -6.75 26.41
N LYS A 2 -26.48 -7.76 25.56
CA LYS A 2 -25.67 -9.01 25.49
C LYS A 2 -24.46 -8.97 24.54
N TYR A 3 -24.21 -7.86 23.86
CA TYR A 3 -22.97 -7.60 23.10
C TYR A 3 -21.89 -7.02 24.02
N GLU A 4 -21.80 -7.56 25.24
CA GLU A 4 -20.80 -7.19 26.21
C GLU A 4 -19.40 -7.49 25.65
N PHE A 5 -18.69 -6.40 25.48
CA PHE A 5 -17.27 -6.20 25.25
C PHE A 5 -16.35 -7.26 25.91
N ASP A 6 -16.16 -8.41 25.27
CA ASP A 6 -15.05 -9.33 25.58
C ASP A 6 -13.68 -8.63 25.53
N ALA A 7 -13.58 -7.49 24.83
CA ALA A 7 -12.38 -6.68 24.72
C ALA A 7 -11.99 -5.93 26.02
N LEU A 8 -12.78 -6.04 27.10
CA LEU A 8 -12.52 -5.43 28.40
C LEU A 8 -12.12 -6.43 29.49
N ASN A 9 -12.15 -7.74 29.21
CA ASN A 9 -11.76 -8.79 30.15
C ASN A 9 -10.28 -9.21 30.02
N VAL A 10 -9.47 -8.45 29.29
CA VAL A 10 -8.02 -8.69 29.25
C VAL A 10 -7.45 -8.34 30.61
N LYS A 11 -7.02 -9.35 31.37
CA LYS A 11 -6.30 -9.14 32.63
C LYS A 11 -5.04 -8.34 32.33
N GLN A 12 -4.86 -7.25 33.07
CA GLN A 12 -3.61 -6.51 33.03
C GLN A 12 -2.51 -7.39 33.60
N SER A 13 -1.40 -7.45 32.88
CA SER A 13 -0.19 -8.17 33.28
C SER A 13 0.65 -7.27 34.17
N ASP A 14 1.39 -7.86 35.11
CA ASP A 14 2.41 -7.13 35.89
C ASP A 14 3.63 -6.75 35.03
N LYS A 15 3.70 -7.23 33.78
CA LYS A 15 4.79 -6.90 32.85
C LYS A 15 4.78 -5.42 32.49
N GLU A 16 5.93 -4.76 32.65
CA GLU A 16 6.12 -3.36 32.26
C GLU A 16 6.30 -3.16 30.75
N THR A 17 6.77 -4.19 30.03
CA THR A 17 7.12 -4.11 28.61
C THR A 17 6.75 -5.38 27.85
N ILE A 18 6.38 -5.23 26.58
CA ILE A 18 6.15 -6.33 25.64
C ILE A 18 7.49 -6.84 25.09
N THR A 19 7.71 -8.16 25.10
CA THR A 19 8.90 -8.80 24.52
C THR A 19 8.62 -9.42 23.14
N TYR A 20 9.65 -9.93 22.46
CA TYR A 20 9.44 -10.63 21.19
C TYR A 20 8.72 -11.98 21.38
N ASP A 21 8.98 -12.70 22.47
CA ASP A 21 8.35 -13.99 22.76
C ASP A 21 6.83 -13.84 22.88
N ASP A 22 6.35 -12.75 23.49
CA ASP A 22 4.92 -12.42 23.56
C ASP A 22 4.30 -12.30 22.16
N ILE A 23 5.05 -11.78 21.18
CA ILE A 23 4.62 -11.62 19.79
C ILE A 23 4.71 -12.94 19.02
N GLU A 24 5.75 -13.73 19.28
CA GLU A 24 5.96 -15.03 18.64
C GLU A 24 4.81 -15.99 18.98
N GLN A 25 4.24 -15.91 20.18
CA GLN A 25 3.11 -16.74 20.61
C GLN A 25 1.75 -16.28 20.06
N LEU A 26 1.64 -15.08 19.47
CA LEU A 26 0.38 -14.61 18.88
C LEU A 26 -0.09 -15.52 17.73
N TYR A 27 -1.39 -15.77 17.66
CA TYR A 27 -2.05 -16.51 16.57
C TYR A 27 -2.19 -15.63 15.29
N CYS A 28 -1.09 -15.03 14.85
CA CYS A 28 -1.03 -14.10 13.72
C CYS A 28 -0.05 -14.56 12.65
N SER A 29 -0.22 -14.09 11.41
CA SER A 29 0.73 -14.35 10.34
C SER A 29 2.11 -13.74 10.65
N PRO A 30 3.22 -14.29 10.11
CA PRO A 30 4.56 -13.73 10.29
C PRO A 30 4.68 -12.25 9.85
N ALA A 31 3.90 -11.84 8.85
CA ALA A 31 3.85 -10.45 8.40
C ALA A 31 3.26 -9.52 9.47
N VAL A 32 2.15 -9.94 10.11
CA VAL A 32 1.52 -9.19 11.21
C VAL A 32 2.43 -9.16 12.44
N LYS A 33 3.05 -10.30 12.80
CA LYS A 33 4.02 -10.37 13.92
C LYS A 33 5.18 -9.39 13.72
N ARG A 34 5.75 -9.32 12.51
CA ARG A 34 6.83 -8.37 12.19
C ARG A 34 6.41 -6.92 12.37
N GLY A 35 5.25 -6.53 11.83
CA GLY A 35 4.72 -5.18 11.96
C GLY A 35 4.42 -4.81 13.41
N THR A 36 3.85 -5.77 14.17
CA THR A 36 3.58 -5.63 15.60
C THR A 36 4.88 -5.38 16.37
N TRP A 37 5.93 -6.15 16.09
CA TRP A 37 7.22 -5.97 16.76
C TRP A 37 7.87 -4.62 16.48
N GLN A 38 7.78 -4.12 15.24
CA GLN A 38 8.27 -2.76 14.97
C GLN A 38 7.46 -1.70 15.72
N SER A 39 6.14 -1.87 15.79
CA SER A 39 5.25 -0.95 16.52
C SER A 39 5.56 -0.93 18.02
N VAL A 40 5.81 -2.09 18.63
CA VAL A 40 6.24 -2.19 20.03
C VAL A 40 7.55 -1.44 20.27
N LYS A 41 8.56 -1.65 19.42
CA LYS A 41 9.85 -0.95 19.54
C LYS A 41 9.71 0.56 19.41
N ILE A 42 8.84 1.04 18.51
CA ILE A 42 8.54 2.47 18.37
C ILE A 42 7.90 3.02 19.66
N VAL A 43 6.88 2.36 20.20
CA VAL A 43 6.21 2.82 21.43
C VAL A 43 7.16 2.82 22.63
N GLN A 44 7.97 1.77 22.80
CA GLN A 44 8.96 1.68 23.87
C GLN A 44 10.03 2.77 23.77
N GLU A 45 10.49 3.07 22.55
CA GLU A 45 11.46 4.15 22.34
C GLU A 45 10.85 5.52 22.61
N ILE A 46 9.61 5.78 22.18
CA ILE A 46 8.88 7.02 22.51
C ILE A 46 8.72 7.16 24.02
N GLN A 47 8.33 6.09 24.73
CA GLN A 47 8.23 6.09 26.19
C GLN A 47 9.57 6.42 26.85
N LYS A 48 10.68 5.88 26.34
CA LYS A 48 12.03 6.19 26.84
C LYS A 48 12.41 7.65 26.60
N ILE A 49 12.09 8.20 25.43
CA ILE A 49 12.37 9.60 25.07
C ILE A 49 11.55 10.56 25.95
N MET A 50 10.26 10.25 26.15
CA MET A 50 9.34 11.10 26.89
C MET A 50 9.42 10.93 28.41
N GLY A 51 10.08 9.88 28.91
CA GLY A 51 10.20 9.56 30.33
C GLY A 51 8.92 9.07 31.01
N ALA A 52 7.84 8.87 30.25
CA ALA A 52 6.53 8.45 30.77
C ALA A 52 5.79 7.55 29.78
N LYS A 53 4.90 6.69 30.31
CA LYS A 53 3.99 5.87 29.48
C LYS A 53 3.02 6.79 28.71
N PRO A 54 2.67 6.46 27.46
CA PRO A 54 1.68 7.22 26.72
C PRO A 54 0.31 7.16 27.39
N GLU A 55 -0.38 8.29 27.49
CA GLU A 55 -1.74 8.33 28.04
C GLU A 55 -2.71 7.52 27.18
N LYS A 56 -2.59 7.62 25.85
CA LYS A 56 -3.35 6.82 24.90
C LYS A 56 -2.48 6.30 23.76
N ILE A 57 -2.78 5.08 23.30
CA ILE A 57 -2.20 4.45 22.11
C ILE A 57 -3.33 4.16 21.14
N PHE A 58 -3.26 4.76 19.95
CA PHE A 58 -4.23 4.54 18.89
C PHE A 58 -3.70 3.51 17.88
N ILE A 59 -4.41 2.40 17.74
CA ILE A 59 -4.07 1.33 16.80
C ILE A 59 -5.09 1.34 15.66
N GLU A 60 -4.63 1.60 14.44
CA GLU A 60 -5.50 1.51 13.27
C GLU A 60 -5.89 0.06 12.99
N VAL A 61 -7.19 -0.19 12.87
CA VAL A 61 -7.72 -1.47 12.41
C VAL A 61 -8.40 -1.32 11.07
N THR A 62 -8.01 -2.18 10.14
CA THR A 62 -8.76 -2.40 8.91
C THR A 62 -9.81 -3.49 9.16
N ARG A 63 -10.98 -3.36 8.53
CA ARG A 63 -11.83 -4.55 8.35
C ARG A 63 -10.98 -5.55 7.58
N ALA A 64 -10.94 -6.81 8.03
CA ALA A 64 -10.14 -7.85 7.41
C ALA A 64 -10.15 -7.70 5.88
N ASP A 65 -8.98 -7.43 5.30
CA ASP A 65 -8.75 -7.43 3.85
C ASP A 65 -8.82 -8.91 3.39
N ASP A 66 -10.00 -9.54 3.48
CA ASP A 66 -10.30 -10.80 2.79
C ASP A 66 -10.47 -10.58 1.28
N GLU A 67 -10.26 -9.37 0.77
CA GLU A 67 -10.37 -9.02 -0.65
C GLU A 67 -9.04 -8.78 -1.37
N LYS A 68 -7.89 -9.05 -0.74
CA LYS A 68 -6.59 -8.93 -1.44
C LYS A 68 -5.78 -10.23 -1.43
N MET A 69 -6.41 -11.33 -1.84
CA MET A 69 -5.68 -12.30 -2.67
C MET A 69 -5.67 -11.81 -4.13
N LYS A 70 -5.02 -10.67 -4.38
CA LYS A 70 -4.63 -10.28 -5.74
C LYS A 70 -3.47 -11.17 -6.16
N GLY A 71 -3.81 -12.25 -6.85
CA GLY A 71 -2.82 -13.14 -7.44
C GLY A 71 -3.23 -14.60 -7.40
N LYS A 72 -4.33 -14.94 -8.08
CA LYS A 72 -4.53 -16.21 -8.81
C LYS A 72 -5.93 -16.17 -9.46
N MET A 73 -6.04 -16.86 -10.59
CA MET A 73 -7.17 -16.92 -11.53
C MET A 73 -8.47 -17.54 -10.97
N PHE A 74 -8.66 -17.56 -9.64
CA PHE A 74 -9.76 -18.19 -8.94
C PHE A 74 -10.53 -17.13 -8.15
N ASP A 75 -11.77 -16.84 -8.57
CA ASP A 75 -12.71 -15.96 -7.86
C ASP A 75 -13.70 -16.85 -7.06
N PRO A 76 -13.52 -17.00 -5.72
CA PRO A 76 -14.42 -17.80 -4.90
C PRO A 76 -15.86 -17.30 -4.89
N ARG A 77 -16.10 -16.00 -5.16
CA ARG A 77 -17.44 -15.42 -5.24
C ARG A 77 -18.14 -15.87 -6.50
N LYS A 78 -17.42 -15.89 -7.63
CA LYS A 78 -17.93 -16.42 -8.90
C LYS A 78 -18.31 -17.89 -8.77
N ASP A 79 -17.44 -18.72 -8.21
CA ASP A 79 -17.73 -20.15 -8.01
C ASP A 79 -18.94 -20.38 -7.10
N LYS A 80 -19.01 -19.68 -5.95
CA LYS A 80 -20.17 -19.73 -5.06
C LYS A 80 -21.45 -19.30 -5.76
N MET A 81 -21.39 -18.25 -6.58
CA MET A 81 -22.57 -17.76 -7.30
C MET A 81 -23.00 -18.73 -8.41
N LEU A 82 -22.07 -19.30 -9.18
CA LEU A 82 -22.37 -20.36 -10.15
C LEU A 82 -23.04 -21.58 -9.49
N LYS A 83 -22.53 -22.02 -8.34
CA LYS A 83 -23.16 -23.08 -7.53
C LYS A 83 -24.56 -22.69 -7.07
N THR A 84 -24.75 -21.44 -6.68
CA THR A 84 -26.07 -20.92 -6.29
C THR A 84 -27.02 -20.99 -7.48
N TYR A 85 -26.63 -20.48 -8.65
CA TYR A 85 -27.42 -20.53 -9.89
C TYR A 85 -27.80 -21.96 -10.32
N ASN A 86 -26.94 -22.96 -10.06
CA ASN A 86 -27.28 -24.37 -10.32
C ASN A 86 -28.43 -24.90 -9.45
N SER A 87 -28.68 -24.28 -8.30
CA SER A 87 -29.74 -24.69 -7.37
C SER A 87 -31.04 -23.89 -7.52
N ILE A 88 -31.05 -22.85 -8.35
CA ILE A 88 -32.22 -21.99 -8.58
C ILE A 88 -33.22 -22.73 -9.46
N LYS A 89 -34.50 -22.67 -9.09
CA LYS A 89 -35.62 -23.21 -9.88
C LYS A 89 -36.47 -22.07 -10.43
N ALA A 90 -37.04 -22.26 -11.62
CA ALA A 90 -38.04 -21.35 -12.17
C ALA A 90 -39.19 -21.09 -11.19
N ASP A 91 -39.77 -19.89 -11.29
CA ASP A 91 -40.96 -19.48 -10.56
C ASP A 91 -41.84 -18.69 -11.54
N LEU A 92 -42.76 -19.43 -12.17
CA LEU A 92 -43.63 -18.88 -13.21
C LEU A 92 -44.60 -17.81 -12.68
N ALA A 93 -44.97 -17.88 -11.39
CA ALA A 93 -45.79 -16.87 -10.74
C ALA A 93 -45.06 -15.51 -10.66
N LEU A 94 -43.73 -15.53 -10.64
CA LEU A 94 -42.87 -14.34 -10.70
C LEU A 94 -42.33 -14.04 -12.11
N MET A 95 -42.83 -14.75 -13.13
CA MET A 95 -42.33 -14.69 -14.50
C MET A 95 -40.82 -14.96 -14.61
N ILE A 96 -40.28 -15.87 -13.79
CA ILE A 96 -38.90 -16.31 -13.85
C ILE A 96 -38.86 -17.68 -14.54
N LYS A 97 -38.35 -17.74 -15.76
CA LYS A 97 -38.28 -18.97 -16.57
C LYS A 97 -36.90 -19.61 -16.45
N ASP A 98 -36.82 -20.92 -16.68
CA ASP A 98 -35.53 -21.64 -16.70
C ASP A 98 -34.59 -21.10 -17.80
N ALA A 99 -35.15 -20.61 -18.91
CA ALA A 99 -34.39 -19.96 -19.97
C ALA A 99 -33.64 -18.71 -19.47
N ASP A 100 -34.30 -17.86 -18.68
CA ASP A 100 -33.71 -16.64 -18.14
C ASP A 100 -32.59 -16.95 -17.14
N ILE A 101 -32.79 -17.99 -16.31
CA ILE A 101 -31.78 -18.47 -15.35
C ILE A 101 -30.55 -19.01 -16.11
N LYS A 102 -30.78 -19.79 -17.17
CA LYS A 102 -29.72 -20.35 -18.02
C LYS A 102 -28.94 -19.23 -18.72
N GLU A 103 -29.62 -18.25 -19.30
CA GLU A 103 -28.99 -17.11 -19.96
C GLU A 103 -28.10 -16.32 -18.98
N LEU A 104 -28.60 -16.01 -17.78
CA LEU A 104 -27.82 -15.31 -16.75
C LEU A 104 -26.63 -16.13 -16.27
N LYS A 105 -26.79 -17.44 -16.12
CA LYS A 105 -25.69 -18.35 -15.77
C LYS A 105 -24.63 -18.39 -16.87
N ASP A 106 -25.03 -18.44 -18.14
CA ASP A 106 -24.12 -18.44 -19.27
C ASP A 106 -23.35 -17.12 -19.35
N LYS A 107 -24.02 -15.98 -19.16
CA LYS A 107 -23.36 -14.66 -19.03
C LYS A 107 -22.37 -14.66 -17.87
N LEU A 108 -22.78 -15.12 -16.68
CA LEU A 108 -21.91 -15.22 -15.50
C LEU A 108 -20.67 -16.10 -15.74
N SER A 109 -20.81 -17.19 -16.50
CA SER A 109 -19.70 -18.09 -16.77
C SER A 109 -18.60 -17.45 -17.62
N LYS A 110 -18.98 -16.54 -18.54
CA LYS A 110 -18.10 -15.80 -19.45
C LYS A 110 -17.36 -14.65 -18.77
N GLU A 111 -17.88 -14.13 -17.66
CA GLU A 111 -17.22 -13.06 -16.91
C GLU A 111 -15.89 -13.53 -16.29
N PRO A 112 -14.77 -12.84 -16.49
CA PRO A 112 -13.49 -13.28 -15.95
C PRO A 112 -13.45 -13.22 -14.40
N THR A 113 -14.08 -12.20 -13.80
CA THR A 113 -14.15 -11.95 -12.35
C THR A 113 -15.43 -11.19 -11.99
N LEU A 114 -15.78 -11.13 -10.70
CA LEU A 114 -16.90 -10.33 -10.17
C LEU A 114 -16.45 -9.18 -9.27
N ASP A 115 -15.36 -8.51 -9.64
CA ASP A 115 -14.78 -7.42 -8.84
C ASP A 115 -15.64 -6.15 -8.84
N SER A 116 -16.46 -5.94 -9.87
CA SER A 116 -17.36 -4.80 -9.95
C SER A 116 -18.57 -5.00 -9.04
N LYS A 117 -18.79 -4.07 -8.10
CA LYS A 117 -20.00 -4.07 -7.25
C LYS A 117 -21.29 -4.08 -8.07
N LYS A 118 -21.34 -3.34 -9.18
CA LYS A 118 -22.51 -3.31 -10.08
C LYS A 118 -22.75 -4.70 -10.68
N LEU A 119 -21.69 -5.32 -11.21
CA LEU A 119 -21.77 -6.65 -11.82
C LEU A 119 -22.18 -7.73 -10.81
N TYR A 120 -21.60 -7.71 -9.62
CA TYR A 120 -21.99 -8.61 -8.53
C TYR A 120 -23.46 -8.43 -8.16
N LEU A 121 -23.91 -7.18 -7.96
CA LEU A 121 -25.30 -6.88 -7.64
C LEU A 121 -26.26 -7.32 -8.75
N TYR A 122 -25.90 -7.10 -10.02
CA TYR A 122 -26.69 -7.53 -11.18
C TYR A 122 -27.02 -9.02 -11.11
N PHE A 123 -26.03 -9.88 -10.91
CA PHE A 123 -26.29 -11.32 -10.83
C PHE A 123 -27.02 -11.71 -9.54
N THR A 124 -26.72 -11.10 -8.38
CA THR A 124 -27.52 -11.34 -7.15
C THR A 124 -28.98 -10.89 -7.26
N GLN A 125 -29.28 -10.01 -8.21
CA GLN A 125 -30.61 -9.48 -8.49
C GLN A 125 -31.23 -10.06 -9.75
N MET A 126 -30.62 -11.09 -10.33
CA MET A 126 -31.07 -11.72 -11.57
C MET A 126 -31.33 -10.73 -12.71
N GLY A 127 -30.47 -9.73 -12.84
CA GLY A 127 -30.55 -8.71 -13.88
C GLY A 127 -31.75 -7.79 -13.77
N LYS A 128 -32.41 -7.68 -12.61
CA LYS A 128 -33.56 -6.78 -12.40
C LYS A 128 -33.23 -5.65 -11.43
N CYS A 129 -33.85 -4.49 -11.69
CA CYS A 129 -33.83 -3.34 -10.79
C CYS A 129 -34.49 -3.72 -9.45
N MET A 130 -33.83 -3.44 -8.33
CA MET A 130 -34.35 -3.86 -7.02
C MET A 130 -35.69 -3.19 -6.66
N TYR A 131 -35.93 -1.97 -7.16
CA TYR A 131 -37.12 -1.18 -6.83
C TYR A 131 -38.21 -1.26 -7.91
N SER A 132 -37.89 -1.01 -9.18
CA SER A 132 -38.91 -1.12 -10.24
C SER A 132 -39.15 -2.55 -10.71
N GLY A 133 -38.18 -3.46 -10.55
CA GLY A 133 -38.21 -4.83 -11.07
C GLY A 133 -38.11 -4.95 -12.60
N GLU A 134 -37.91 -3.84 -13.30
CA GLU A 134 -37.57 -3.83 -14.72
C GLU A 134 -36.18 -4.41 -14.95
N SER A 135 -35.97 -5.00 -16.13
CA SER A 135 -34.69 -5.55 -16.54
C SER A 135 -33.61 -4.47 -16.63
N ILE A 136 -32.39 -4.85 -16.25
CA ILE A 136 -31.16 -4.09 -16.38
C ILE A 136 -30.41 -4.69 -17.56
N SER A 137 -29.97 -3.84 -18.48
CA SER A 137 -29.07 -4.24 -19.56
C SER A 137 -27.66 -4.44 -19.01
N LEU A 138 -27.06 -5.62 -19.25
CA LEU A 138 -25.68 -5.90 -18.83
C LEU A 138 -24.69 -5.01 -19.59
N ASP A 139 -24.94 -4.73 -20.86
CA ASP A 139 -24.07 -3.89 -21.70
C ASP A 139 -24.05 -2.43 -21.23
N ASP A 140 -25.16 -1.98 -20.64
CA ASP A 140 -25.30 -0.61 -20.12
C ASP A 140 -24.99 -0.50 -18.62
N ILE A 141 -24.62 -1.60 -17.94
CA ILE A 141 -24.51 -1.62 -16.48
C ILE A 141 -23.48 -0.60 -15.96
N MET A 142 -22.42 -0.38 -16.73
CA MET A 142 -21.34 0.55 -16.38
C MET A 142 -21.67 2.01 -16.71
N LYS A 143 -22.75 2.27 -17.47
CA LYS A 143 -23.25 3.61 -17.78
C LYS A 143 -23.99 4.21 -16.57
N ASP A 144 -24.28 5.51 -16.64
CA ASP A 144 -24.96 6.29 -15.59
C ASP A 144 -26.49 6.06 -15.52
N THR A 145 -27.01 5.08 -16.26
CA THR A 145 -28.42 4.69 -16.24
C THR A 145 -28.81 3.93 -14.97
N TYR A 146 -27.84 3.29 -14.31
CA TYR A 146 -28.05 2.50 -13.10
C TYR A 146 -27.15 2.96 -11.96
N ASP A 147 -27.73 3.05 -10.78
CA ASP A 147 -27.07 3.44 -9.54
C ASP A 147 -26.96 2.27 -8.57
N ILE A 148 -25.93 2.33 -7.72
CA ILE A 148 -25.90 1.53 -6.49
C ILE A 148 -26.50 2.40 -5.39
N ASP A 149 -27.67 2.01 -4.88
CA ASP A 149 -28.31 2.64 -3.73
C ASP A 149 -28.01 1.90 -2.43
N HIS A 150 -28.04 2.65 -1.32
CA HIS A 150 -28.00 2.13 0.05
C HIS A 150 -29.43 2.00 0.58
N ILE A 151 -29.93 0.78 0.78
CA ILE A 151 -31.30 0.51 1.25
C ILE A 151 -31.61 1.37 2.47
N ILE A 152 -30.77 1.27 3.50
CA ILE A 152 -30.72 2.26 4.57
C ILE A 152 -29.73 3.35 4.16
N PRO A 153 -30.17 4.62 4.06
CA PRO A 153 -29.35 5.71 3.54
C PRO A 153 -28.03 5.92 4.28
N GLN A 154 -26.99 6.33 3.54
CA GLN A 154 -25.67 6.66 4.10
C GLN A 154 -25.70 7.82 5.11
N SER A 155 -26.71 8.68 5.02
CA SER A 155 -26.95 9.77 5.96
C SER A 155 -27.36 9.27 7.35
N VAL A 156 -27.90 8.05 7.44
CA VAL A 156 -28.31 7.40 8.70
C VAL A 156 -27.22 6.46 9.20
N ILE A 157 -26.76 5.52 8.35
CA ILE A 157 -25.68 4.59 8.69
C ILE A 157 -24.70 4.44 7.54
N LYS A 158 -23.41 4.37 7.86
CA LYS A 158 -22.34 4.16 6.87
C LYS A 158 -22.08 2.66 6.65
N ASP A 159 -23.06 1.94 6.13
CA ASP A 159 -22.96 0.50 5.79
C ASP A 159 -22.76 0.26 4.28
N ASP A 160 -21.52 -0.03 3.87
CA ASP A 160 -21.20 -0.36 2.47
C ASP A 160 -21.14 -1.88 2.21
N SER A 161 -21.69 -2.69 3.13
CA SER A 161 -21.80 -4.13 2.91
C SER A 161 -22.81 -4.45 1.81
N PHE A 162 -22.63 -5.56 1.11
CA PHE A 162 -23.59 -6.02 0.11
C PHE A 162 -24.99 -6.24 0.69
N ASP A 163 -25.16 -6.39 2.00
CA ASP A 163 -26.46 -6.47 2.64
C ASP A 163 -27.21 -5.15 2.69
N ASN A 164 -26.55 -4.02 2.42
CA ASN A 164 -27.18 -2.70 2.35
C ASN A 164 -27.12 -2.07 0.95
N LEU A 165 -26.43 -2.69 -0.01
CA LEU A 165 -26.29 -2.17 -1.37
C LEU A 165 -27.23 -2.86 -2.35
N VAL A 166 -27.88 -2.10 -3.23
CA VAL A 166 -28.75 -2.63 -4.30
C VAL A 166 -28.50 -1.88 -5.61
N LEU A 167 -28.63 -2.59 -6.73
CA LEU A 167 -28.56 -2.02 -8.07
C LEU A 167 -29.96 -1.61 -8.52
N VAL A 168 -30.12 -0.35 -8.90
CA VAL A 168 -31.42 0.24 -9.23
C VAL A 168 -31.30 1.15 -10.45
N LYS A 169 -32.41 1.41 -11.13
CA LYS A 169 -32.48 2.48 -12.14
C LYS A 169 -32.27 3.83 -11.45
N ARG A 170 -31.56 4.74 -12.11
CA ARG A 170 -31.25 6.07 -11.56
C ARG A 170 -32.47 6.83 -11.08
N GLN A 171 -33.57 6.84 -11.85
CA GLN A 171 -34.79 7.53 -11.45
C GLN A 171 -35.38 6.96 -10.15
N ALA A 172 -35.48 5.64 -10.04
CA ALA A 172 -35.99 4.98 -8.84
C ALA A 172 -35.13 5.25 -7.58
N ASN A 173 -33.82 5.47 -7.76
CA ASN A 173 -32.93 5.90 -6.69
C ASN A 173 -33.25 7.33 -6.22
N ILE A 174 -33.41 8.24 -7.18
CA ILE A 174 -33.76 9.65 -6.93
C ILE A 174 -35.10 9.74 -6.19
N ASP A 175 -36.11 9.01 -6.66
CA ASP A 175 -37.46 9.00 -6.08
C ASP A 175 -37.47 8.49 -4.63
N LYS A 176 -36.64 7.48 -4.33
CA LYS A 176 -36.52 6.90 -2.97
C LYS A 176 -35.77 7.82 -1.99
N SER A 177 -34.86 8.67 -2.47
CA SER A 177 -34.16 9.68 -1.67
C SER A 177 -33.50 9.10 -0.39
N ASN A 178 -33.51 9.84 0.72
CA ASN A 178 -33.00 9.40 2.04
C ASN A 178 -34.09 8.75 2.92
N GLU A 179 -35.12 8.16 2.31
CA GLU A 179 -36.23 7.52 3.02
C GLU A 179 -36.13 5.98 2.99
N VAL A 180 -37.01 5.30 3.72
CA VAL A 180 -37.20 3.85 3.57
C VAL A 180 -37.90 3.54 2.24
N VAL A 181 -37.79 2.29 1.76
CA VAL A 181 -38.45 1.90 0.51
C VAL A 181 -39.96 2.10 0.64
N ALA A 182 -40.59 2.77 -0.34
CA ALA A 182 -42.01 3.10 -0.26
C ALA A 182 -42.90 1.83 -0.14
N PRO A 183 -44.00 1.86 0.64
CA PRO A 183 -44.89 0.71 0.85
C PRO A 183 -45.41 0.07 -0.45
N GLU A 184 -45.67 0.87 -1.47
CA GLU A 184 -46.15 0.45 -2.79
C GLU A 184 -45.09 -0.40 -3.49
N ILE A 185 -43.82 0.04 -3.44
CA ILE A 185 -42.67 -0.70 -3.97
C ILE A 185 -42.48 -1.99 -3.17
N GLN A 186 -42.57 -1.93 -1.84
CA GLN A 186 -42.45 -3.12 -1.00
C GLN A 186 -43.53 -4.15 -1.34
N LYS A 187 -44.80 -3.73 -1.45
CA LYS A 187 -45.91 -4.62 -1.82
C LYS A 187 -45.68 -5.25 -3.19
N ALA A 188 -45.25 -4.46 -4.18
CA ALA A 188 -45.02 -4.93 -5.54
C ALA A 188 -43.82 -5.87 -5.66
N ARG A 189 -42.76 -5.67 -4.87
CA ARG A 189 -41.47 -6.38 -5.02
C ARG A 189 -41.19 -7.43 -3.95
N LYS A 190 -41.93 -7.45 -2.84
CA LYS A 190 -41.79 -8.42 -1.75
C LYS A 190 -41.74 -9.89 -2.23
N PRO A 191 -42.62 -10.36 -3.12
CA PRO A 191 -42.54 -11.73 -3.63
C PRO A 191 -41.19 -12.04 -4.31
N PHE A 192 -40.69 -11.10 -5.12
CA PHE A 192 -39.40 -11.22 -5.78
C PHE A 192 -38.24 -11.22 -4.78
N TRP A 193 -38.24 -10.31 -3.79
CA TRP A 193 -37.18 -10.29 -2.77
C TRP A 193 -37.15 -11.56 -1.91
N GLN A 194 -38.32 -12.10 -1.56
CA GLN A 194 -38.44 -13.38 -0.85
C GLN A 194 -37.90 -14.53 -1.70
N TYR A 195 -38.16 -14.52 -3.01
CA TYR A 195 -37.59 -15.49 -3.95
C TYR A 195 -36.06 -15.41 -4.00
N LEU A 196 -35.48 -14.20 -4.11
CA LEU A 196 -34.02 -14.01 -4.08
C LEU A 196 -33.41 -14.54 -2.77
N ASN A 197 -34.07 -14.29 -1.64
CA ASN A 197 -33.59 -14.73 -0.33
C ASN A 197 -33.67 -16.25 -0.17
N LYS A 198 -34.79 -16.87 -0.56
CA LYS A 198 -34.99 -18.33 -0.55
C LYS A 198 -33.90 -19.05 -1.36
N ASN A 199 -33.51 -18.47 -2.49
CA ASN A 199 -32.45 -18.98 -3.36
C ASN A 199 -31.03 -18.53 -2.95
N LYS A 200 -30.86 -17.93 -1.76
CA LYS A 200 -29.57 -17.49 -1.21
C LYS A 200 -28.81 -16.46 -2.07
N LEU A 201 -29.52 -15.76 -2.97
CA LEU A 201 -28.95 -14.64 -3.74
C LEU A 201 -28.85 -13.36 -2.90
N ILE A 202 -29.73 -13.20 -1.90
CA ILE A 202 -29.64 -12.14 -0.89
C ILE A 202 -29.75 -12.72 0.53
N SER A 203 -29.12 -12.06 1.50
CA SER A 203 -29.18 -12.49 2.91
C SER A 203 -30.51 -12.14 3.58
N ASN A 204 -30.79 -12.79 4.71
CA ASN A 204 -31.95 -12.47 5.55
C ASN A 204 -31.88 -11.02 6.06
N GLY A 205 -30.67 -10.53 6.37
CA GLY A 205 -30.46 -9.15 6.80
C GLY A 205 -30.81 -8.14 5.70
N LYS A 206 -30.47 -8.43 4.45
CA LYS A 206 -30.84 -7.60 3.29
C LYS A 206 -32.34 -7.58 3.05
N LEU A 207 -32.99 -8.75 3.11
CA LEU A 207 -34.45 -8.85 2.99
C LEU A 207 -35.17 -8.04 4.09
N ALA A 208 -34.72 -8.17 5.34
CA ALA A 208 -35.29 -7.41 6.46
C ALA A 208 -35.16 -5.89 6.28
N ARG A 209 -34.07 -5.41 5.66
CA ARG A 209 -33.89 -3.99 5.34
C ARG A 209 -34.82 -3.51 4.23
N LEU A 210 -35.02 -4.33 3.19
CA LEU A 210 -35.93 -4.02 2.08
C LEU A 210 -37.39 -3.94 2.51
N LEU A 211 -37.79 -4.79 3.47
CA LEU A 211 -39.15 -4.87 4.01
C LEU A 211 -39.41 -3.92 5.20
N ARG A 212 -38.47 -3.01 5.47
CA ARG A 212 -38.55 -2.13 6.62
C ARG A 212 -39.50 -0.97 6.34
N THR A 213 -40.48 -0.75 7.21
CA THR A 213 -41.49 0.32 7.06
C THR A 213 -41.16 1.57 7.88
N GLU A 214 -40.34 1.45 8.91
CA GLU A 214 -39.99 2.55 9.81
C GLU A 214 -38.52 2.94 9.69
N LYS A 215 -38.17 4.19 10.03
CA LYS A 215 -36.78 4.62 10.14
C LYS A 215 -36.05 3.84 11.24
N LEU A 216 -34.71 3.87 11.23
CA LEU A 216 -33.95 3.34 12.36
C LEU A 216 -34.29 4.12 13.63
N SER A 217 -34.67 3.39 14.69
CA SER A 217 -34.77 3.96 16.03
C SER A 217 -33.38 4.41 16.51
N ASP A 218 -33.34 5.31 17.49
CA ASP A 218 -32.05 5.77 18.03
C ASP A 218 -31.27 4.64 18.73
N GLU A 219 -31.96 3.67 19.31
CA GLU A 219 -31.35 2.47 19.88
C GLU A 219 -30.71 1.60 18.80
N GLU A 220 -31.40 1.37 17.68
CA GLU A 220 -30.81 0.62 16.56
C GLU A 220 -29.64 1.35 15.90
N LYS A 221 -29.68 2.70 15.83
CA LYS A 221 -28.53 3.49 15.37
C LYS A 221 -27.34 3.31 16.30
N LYS A 222 -27.57 3.37 17.62
CA LYS A 222 -26.53 3.14 18.64
C LYS A 222 -25.96 1.73 18.52
N ASP A 223 -26.80 0.71 18.42
CA ASP A 223 -26.39 -0.68 18.24
C ASP A 223 -25.62 -0.91 16.94
N PHE A 224 -26.07 -0.29 15.84
CA PHE A 224 -25.37 -0.37 14.57
C PHE A 224 -23.97 0.25 14.69
N VAL A 225 -23.85 1.40 15.33
CA VAL A 225 -22.56 2.06 15.52
C VAL A 225 -21.69 1.29 16.50
N ALA A 226 -22.25 0.72 17.57
CA ALA A 226 -21.53 -0.17 18.47
C ALA A 226 -20.95 -1.37 17.70
N ARG A 227 -21.71 -2.02 16.79
CA ARG A 227 -21.17 -3.06 15.89
C ARG A 227 -20.11 -2.52 14.95
N GLN A 228 -20.30 -1.30 14.43
CA GLN A 228 -19.30 -0.58 13.66
C GLN A 228 -18.10 -0.14 14.47
N LEU A 229 -18.10 -0.28 15.79
CA LEU A 229 -17.00 0.02 16.68
C LEU A 229 -16.29 -1.28 17.09
N VAL A 230 -17.00 -2.41 17.18
CA VAL A 230 -16.41 -3.73 17.44
C VAL A 230 -15.39 -4.15 16.36
N ILE A 231 -14.32 -4.81 16.79
CA ILE A 231 -13.25 -5.33 15.95
C ILE A 231 -13.54 -6.80 15.64
N THR A 232 -13.66 -7.15 14.37
CA THR A 232 -13.89 -8.53 13.92
C THR A 232 -12.62 -9.23 13.45
N ASN A 233 -11.55 -8.48 13.18
CA ASN A 233 -10.27 -9.01 12.74
C ASN A 233 -9.53 -9.65 13.93
N GLN A 234 -9.39 -10.98 13.91
CA GLN A 234 -8.77 -11.76 14.97
C GLN A 234 -7.29 -11.41 15.20
N SER A 235 -6.53 -11.14 14.14
CA SER A 235 -5.14 -10.73 14.27
C SER A 235 -4.99 -9.32 14.85
N ALA A 236 -5.85 -8.38 14.45
CA ALA A 236 -5.88 -7.05 15.05
C ALA A 236 -6.29 -7.10 16.53
N LYS A 237 -7.27 -7.96 16.87
CA LYS A 237 -7.68 -8.21 18.25
C LYS A 237 -6.51 -8.73 19.09
N ALA A 238 -5.78 -9.74 18.61
CA ALA A 238 -4.62 -10.29 19.32
C ALA A 238 -3.55 -9.22 19.63
N VAL A 239 -3.24 -8.36 18.66
CA VAL A 239 -2.29 -7.26 18.83
C VAL A 239 -2.81 -6.25 19.85
N ILE A 240 -4.08 -5.86 19.76
CA ILE A 240 -4.68 -4.90 20.70
C ILE A 240 -4.70 -5.46 22.11
N ASP A 241 -5.10 -6.71 22.28
CA ASP A 241 -5.15 -7.36 23.59
C ASP A 241 -3.74 -7.45 24.21
N LEU A 242 -2.70 -7.69 23.40
CA LEU A 242 -1.31 -7.62 23.84
C LEU A 242 -0.95 -6.21 24.36
N PHE A 243 -1.27 -5.15 23.61
CA PHE A 243 -1.01 -3.77 24.08
C PHE A 243 -1.82 -3.44 25.35
N LYS A 244 -3.09 -3.86 25.42
CA LYS A 244 -3.94 -3.64 26.62
C LYS A 244 -3.37 -4.32 27.86
N SER A 245 -2.77 -5.49 27.71
CA SER A 245 -2.18 -6.22 28.83
C SER A 245 -1.08 -5.43 29.56
N VAL A 246 -0.37 -4.52 28.87
CA VAL A 246 0.75 -3.74 29.42
C VAL A 246 0.37 -2.27 29.68
N TYR A 247 -0.37 -1.65 28.77
CA TYR A 247 -0.69 -0.22 28.83
C TYR A 247 -2.07 0.08 29.44
N GLY A 248 -2.88 -0.94 29.70
CA GLY A 248 -4.21 -0.80 30.28
C GLY A 248 -5.32 -0.70 29.23
N SER A 249 -6.45 -1.35 29.52
CA SER A 249 -7.58 -1.46 28.59
C SER A 249 -8.23 -0.14 28.19
N LEU A 250 -8.12 0.91 29.02
CA LEU A 250 -8.69 2.24 28.76
C LEU A 250 -7.75 3.14 27.95
N ASN A 251 -6.46 2.80 27.88
CA ASN A 251 -5.43 3.61 27.24
C ASN A 251 -5.19 3.17 25.79
N VAL A 252 -5.55 1.94 25.43
CA VAL A 252 -5.40 1.42 24.06
C VAL A 252 -6.72 1.54 23.30
N VAL A 253 -6.75 2.49 22.37
CA VAL A 253 -7.93 2.83 21.56
C VAL A 253 -7.75 2.29 20.15
N TYR A 254 -8.79 1.66 19.60
CA TYR A 254 -8.79 1.31 18.18
C TYR A 254 -9.31 2.48 17.35
N SER A 255 -8.61 2.78 16.26
CA SER A 255 -9.06 3.73 15.25
C SER A 255 -9.47 2.97 13.99
N LYS A 256 -10.65 3.24 13.44
CA LYS A 256 -11.06 2.61 12.18
C LYS A 256 -10.59 3.43 11.00
N ALA A 257 -9.87 2.80 10.08
CA ALA A 257 -9.38 3.43 8.86
C ALA A 257 -10.48 4.15 8.05
N LYS A 258 -11.72 3.66 8.13
CA LYS A 258 -12.88 4.30 7.49
C LYS A 258 -13.10 5.73 7.98
N TYR A 259 -12.97 6.00 9.27
CA TYR A 259 -13.22 7.34 9.82
C TYR A 259 -12.12 8.32 9.43
N VAL A 260 -10.86 7.89 9.43
CA VAL A 260 -9.75 8.69 8.89
C VAL A 260 -9.95 8.96 7.40
N SER A 261 -10.40 7.98 6.62
CA SER A 261 -10.71 8.17 5.20
C SER A 261 -11.84 9.18 4.99
N MET A 262 -12.91 9.10 5.77
CA MET A 262 -14.02 10.06 5.72
C MET A 262 -13.55 11.48 6.08
N PHE A 263 -12.67 11.61 7.08
CA PHE A 263 -12.07 12.88 7.47
C PHE A 263 -11.25 13.47 6.32
N ARG A 264 -10.37 12.66 5.71
CA ARG A 264 -9.57 13.08 4.54
C ARG A 264 -10.43 13.51 3.36
N ASN A 265 -11.56 12.83 3.14
CA ASN A 265 -12.50 13.15 2.08
C ASN A 265 -13.47 14.30 2.44
N CYS A 266 -13.31 14.93 3.60
CA CYS A 266 -14.17 16.01 4.07
C CYS A 266 -15.67 15.63 4.12
N GLU A 267 -15.96 14.37 4.48
CA GLU A 267 -17.33 13.84 4.54
C GLU A 267 -18.08 14.21 5.84
N PHE A 268 -17.38 14.71 6.85
CA PHE A 268 -17.99 15.15 8.12
C PHE A 268 -18.53 16.57 8.02
N LYS A 269 -19.57 16.86 8.82
CA LYS A 269 -20.07 18.21 9.06
C LYS A 269 -19.23 18.87 10.15
N PHE A 270 -18.72 20.06 9.87
CA PHE A 270 -17.98 20.90 10.80
C PHE A 270 -18.81 22.08 11.29
N ASP A 271 -19.80 22.50 10.52
CA ASP A 271 -20.78 23.52 10.90
C ASP A 271 -22.20 23.09 10.53
N ARG A 272 -23.21 23.75 11.13
CA ARG A 272 -24.62 23.58 10.77
C ARG A 272 -24.93 24.31 9.47
N ASP A 273 -24.24 25.41 9.20
CA ASP A 273 -24.34 26.13 7.93
C ASP A 273 -23.41 25.50 6.87
N GLU A 274 -23.94 25.20 5.70
CA GLU A 274 -23.18 24.56 4.62
C GLU A 274 -22.27 25.56 3.87
N ASN A 275 -22.47 26.87 4.07
CA ASN A 275 -21.74 27.96 3.42
C ASN A 275 -20.30 28.17 3.94
N VAL A 276 -19.90 27.50 5.03
CA VAL A 276 -18.54 27.65 5.62
C VAL A 276 -17.44 27.00 4.75
N LYS A 277 -17.82 26.16 3.79
CA LYS A 277 -16.90 25.39 2.93
C LYS A 277 -16.17 26.24 1.88
N ASP A 278 -16.48 27.52 1.72
CA ASP A 278 -15.84 28.40 0.74
C ASP A 278 -14.75 29.30 1.34
N SER A 279 -14.38 29.11 2.61
CA SER A 279 -13.28 29.86 3.23
C SER A 279 -11.91 29.37 2.73
N ALA A 280 -10.95 30.30 2.62
CA ALA A 280 -9.56 29.97 2.22
C ALA A 280 -8.90 28.95 3.16
N GLN A 281 -9.20 29.01 4.45
CA GLN A 281 -8.71 28.05 5.45
C GLN A 281 -9.23 26.63 5.18
N TRP A 282 -10.49 26.50 4.78
CA TRP A 282 -11.08 25.22 4.45
C TRP A 282 -10.47 24.59 3.20
N GLU A 283 -10.26 25.38 2.15
CA GLU A 283 -9.61 24.87 0.94
C GLU A 283 -8.16 24.45 1.22
N GLN A 284 -7.42 25.19 2.06
CA GLN A 284 -6.09 24.78 2.51
C GLN A 284 -6.10 23.46 3.28
N LEU A 285 -7.04 23.28 4.22
CA LEU A 285 -7.22 22.01 4.93
C LEU A 285 -7.51 20.87 3.95
N LYS A 286 -8.47 21.06 3.04
CA LYS A 286 -8.85 20.06 2.04
C LYS A 286 -7.67 19.65 1.16
N GLN A 287 -6.89 20.60 0.63
CA GLN A 287 -5.69 20.31 -0.15
C GLN A 287 -4.62 19.58 0.66
N SER A 288 -4.46 19.91 1.95
CA SER A 288 -3.51 19.22 2.84
C SER A 288 -3.89 17.76 3.15
N LEU A 289 -5.19 17.44 3.13
CA LEU A 289 -5.71 16.11 3.44
C LEU A 289 -5.62 15.12 2.27
N ILE A 290 -5.31 15.61 1.06
CA ILE A 290 -5.15 14.78 -0.13
C ILE A 290 -3.96 13.82 0.06
N LYS A 291 -4.27 12.52 -0.02
CA LYS A 291 -3.27 11.46 0.09
C LYS A 291 -2.72 11.08 -1.28
N CYS A 292 -1.43 11.38 -1.52
CA CYS A 292 -0.69 11.04 -2.74
C CYS A 292 0.37 9.96 -2.46
N ARG A 293 -0.02 8.68 -2.52
CA ARG A 293 0.88 7.54 -2.18
C ARG A 293 2.04 7.37 -3.16
N ASP A 294 1.86 7.78 -4.41
CA ASP A 294 2.88 7.65 -5.45
C ASP A 294 3.86 8.84 -5.45
N MET A 295 3.63 9.84 -4.60
CA MET A 295 4.52 10.99 -4.44
C MET A 295 5.60 10.71 -3.41
N ASN A 296 5.23 10.22 -2.22
CA ASN A 296 6.17 9.94 -1.13
C ASN A 296 5.58 9.00 -0.05
N ASP A 297 6.46 8.54 0.85
CA ASP A 297 6.14 7.58 1.91
C ASP A 297 5.63 8.24 3.21
N LEU A 298 5.55 9.59 3.28
CA LEU A 298 5.11 10.31 4.48
C LEU A 298 3.66 10.02 4.88
N HIS A 299 2.88 9.46 3.95
CA HIS A 299 1.47 9.20 4.17
C HIS A 299 1.21 8.25 5.35
N HIS A 300 2.14 7.35 5.68
CA HIS A 300 2.03 6.48 6.86
C HIS A 300 2.09 7.26 8.18
N ALA A 301 3.04 8.19 8.33
CA ALA A 301 3.14 9.04 9.50
C ALA A 301 1.94 9.99 9.62
N LYS A 302 1.49 10.56 8.50
CA LYS A 302 0.30 11.42 8.43
C LYS A 302 -0.97 10.65 8.80
N ASP A 303 -1.12 9.40 8.36
CA ASP A 303 -2.22 8.54 8.79
C ASP A 303 -2.15 8.21 10.30
N ALA A 304 -0.96 7.95 10.85
CA ALA A 304 -0.80 7.73 12.29
C ALA A 304 -1.25 8.95 13.11
N TYR A 305 -0.88 10.16 12.70
CA TYR A 305 -1.37 11.40 13.31
C TYR A 305 -2.88 11.54 13.22
N LEU A 306 -3.47 11.32 12.03
CA LEU A 306 -4.93 11.40 11.87
C LEU A 306 -5.66 10.31 12.66
N ASN A 307 -5.06 9.13 12.85
CA ASN A 307 -5.62 8.10 13.72
C ASN A 307 -5.67 8.55 15.18
N ILE A 308 -4.70 9.33 15.64
CA ILE A 308 -4.76 9.96 16.97
C ILE A 308 -5.86 11.01 17.00
N PHE A 309 -5.85 11.98 16.07
CA PHE A 309 -6.80 13.08 16.07
C PHE A 309 -8.26 12.63 15.89
N VAL A 310 -8.54 11.90 14.80
CA VAL A 310 -9.89 11.39 14.50
C VAL A 310 -10.27 10.31 15.52
N GLY A 311 -9.34 9.42 15.88
CA GLY A 311 -9.60 8.39 16.89
C GLY A 311 -10.00 8.99 18.23
N ASN A 312 -9.34 10.05 18.69
CA ASN A 312 -9.64 10.69 19.97
C ASN A 312 -11.01 11.38 19.98
N VAL A 313 -11.41 12.00 18.87
CA VAL A 313 -12.78 12.56 18.70
C VAL A 313 -13.84 11.46 18.84
N PHE A 314 -13.59 10.30 18.21
CA PHE A 314 -14.52 9.18 18.28
C PHE A 314 -14.52 8.48 19.64
N ASP A 315 -13.36 8.39 20.29
CA ASP A 315 -13.24 7.88 21.65
C ASP A 315 -14.00 8.77 22.63
N GLU A 316 -13.87 10.09 22.57
CA GLU A 316 -14.60 10.97 23.50
C GLU A 316 -16.12 10.94 23.25
N LYS A 317 -16.54 11.01 21.99
CA LYS A 317 -17.95 11.17 21.62
C LYS A 317 -18.74 9.85 21.56
N TYR A 318 -18.07 8.73 21.35
CA TYR A 318 -18.74 7.45 21.07
C TYR A 318 -18.16 6.26 21.85
N SER A 319 -17.24 6.47 22.80
CA SER A 319 -16.82 5.40 23.73
C SER A 319 -17.78 5.21 24.90
N ARG A 320 -17.49 4.21 25.74
CA ARG A 320 -18.24 3.84 26.95
C ARG A 320 -18.54 5.03 27.87
N ARG A 321 -17.66 6.05 27.94
CA ARG A 321 -17.88 7.26 28.75
C ARG A 321 -19.08 8.08 28.28
N PHE A 322 -19.36 8.11 26.97
CA PHE A 322 -20.51 8.81 26.40
C PHE A 322 -21.83 8.10 26.73
N TYR A 323 -21.88 6.78 26.55
CA TYR A 323 -23.08 5.99 26.83
C TYR A 323 -23.44 5.91 28.32
N LEU A 324 -22.45 6.10 29.21
CA LEU A 324 -22.67 6.13 30.66
C LEU A 324 -23.07 7.51 31.19
N LYS A 325 -22.71 8.61 30.49
CA LYS A 325 -22.96 9.98 30.97
C LYS A 325 -24.32 10.57 30.53
N ASP A 326 -24.80 10.23 29.34
CA ASP A 326 -25.98 10.92 28.77
C ASP A 326 -27.16 9.97 28.50
N LYS A 327 -28.23 10.13 29.29
CA LYS A 327 -29.60 9.66 28.96
C LYS A 327 -30.23 10.47 27.81
N LEU A 328 -29.44 11.06 26.91
CA LEU A 328 -29.91 12.01 25.92
C LEU A 328 -30.21 11.33 24.57
N SER A 329 -31.36 11.70 24.03
CA SER A 329 -31.81 11.48 22.64
C SER A 329 -30.99 12.34 21.67
N TYR A 330 -29.67 12.14 21.64
CA TYR A 330 -28.87 12.72 20.57
C TYR A 330 -29.19 11.98 19.29
N GLY A 331 -29.70 12.70 18.29
CA GLY A 331 -29.83 12.19 16.92
C GLY A 331 -28.47 11.69 16.45
N PHE A 332 -28.26 10.39 16.57
CA PHE A 332 -26.95 9.77 16.42
C PHE A 332 -26.60 9.74 14.93
N ASN A 333 -25.76 10.67 14.49
CA ASN A 333 -25.27 10.74 13.11
C ASN A 333 -23.74 10.83 13.10
N LEU A 334 -23.09 9.80 12.54
CA LEU A 334 -21.63 9.73 12.42
C LEU A 334 -21.06 10.94 11.66
N ASN A 335 -21.79 11.48 10.68
CA ASN A 335 -21.35 12.65 9.91
C ASN A 335 -21.22 13.89 10.80
N ASN A 336 -21.90 13.94 11.96
CA ASN A 336 -21.84 15.05 12.90
C ASN A 336 -20.72 14.88 13.93
N ALA A 337 -19.78 13.94 13.75
CA ALA A 337 -18.69 13.71 14.71
C ALA A 337 -17.92 14.99 15.05
N PHE A 338 -17.64 15.83 14.06
CA PHE A 338 -16.87 17.08 14.18
C PHE A 338 -17.73 18.35 14.27
N LEU A 339 -19.05 18.21 14.44
CA LEU A 339 -19.97 19.35 14.36
C LEU A 339 -19.84 20.31 15.55
N LYS A 340 -19.65 19.77 16.76
CA LYS A 340 -19.58 20.52 18.01
C LYS A 340 -18.17 20.47 18.57
N ASP A 341 -17.73 21.59 19.14
CA ASP A 341 -16.48 21.62 19.89
C ASP A 341 -16.60 20.80 21.18
N MET A 342 -15.47 20.25 21.58
CA MET A 342 -15.25 19.44 22.78
C MET A 342 -13.96 19.92 23.42
N PRO A 343 -14.01 20.58 24.59
CA PRO A 343 -12.82 21.11 25.24
C PRO A 343 -11.70 20.07 25.35
N SER A 344 -10.46 20.45 25.05
CA SER A 344 -9.28 19.57 25.07
C SER A 344 -9.25 18.41 24.06
N VAL A 345 -10.31 18.19 23.27
CA VAL A 345 -10.37 17.13 22.24
C VAL A 345 -10.52 17.72 20.83
N LEU A 346 -11.49 18.62 20.65
CA LEU A 346 -11.78 19.27 19.37
C LEU A 346 -12.24 20.71 19.62
N GLU A 347 -11.34 21.66 19.47
CA GLU A 347 -11.67 23.09 19.37
C GLU A 347 -11.33 23.49 17.93
N LYS A 348 -12.35 23.58 17.05
CA LYS A 348 -12.13 23.65 15.59
C LYS A 348 -11.16 24.76 15.19
N GLU A 349 -11.33 25.95 15.75
CA GLU A 349 -10.47 27.13 15.47
C GLU A 349 -9.01 26.93 15.87
N LYS A 350 -8.75 26.10 16.88
CA LYS A 350 -7.40 25.81 17.38
C LYS A 350 -6.79 24.58 16.71
N HIS A 351 -7.54 23.49 16.64
CA HIS A 351 -7.01 22.18 16.23
C HIS A 351 -6.99 21.99 14.72
N LEU A 352 -7.94 22.54 13.94
CA LEU A 352 -7.91 22.38 12.47
C LEU A 352 -6.69 23.05 11.82
N PRO A 353 -6.24 24.26 12.23
CA PRO A 353 -4.98 24.82 11.74
C PRO A 353 -3.75 23.94 12.03
N ILE A 354 -3.69 23.35 13.24
CA ILE A 354 -2.61 22.42 13.62
C ILE A 354 -2.64 21.17 12.73
N VAL A 355 -3.83 20.63 12.46
CA VAL A 355 -4.00 19.50 11.53
C VAL A 355 -3.51 19.90 10.13
N THR A 356 -3.92 21.05 9.60
CA THR A 356 -3.46 21.55 8.29
C THR A 356 -1.94 21.66 8.25
N GLN A 357 -1.32 22.32 9.24
CA GLN A 357 0.14 22.49 9.32
C GLN A 357 0.86 21.14 9.39
N THR A 358 0.37 20.22 10.23
CA THR A 358 0.95 18.88 10.37
C THR A 358 0.84 18.09 9.07
N MET A 359 -0.29 18.20 8.38
CA MET A 359 -0.55 17.53 7.10
C MET A 359 0.27 18.12 5.94
N GLN A 360 0.61 19.40 6.00
CA GLN A 360 1.51 20.07 5.05
C GLN A 360 3.00 19.84 5.37
N SER A 361 3.33 19.41 6.58
CA SER A 361 4.71 19.17 6.98
C SER A 361 5.40 18.07 6.14
N ASN A 362 6.66 18.35 5.81
CA ASN A 362 7.59 17.47 5.10
C ASN A 362 8.68 16.91 6.03
N THR A 363 8.53 17.07 7.35
CA THR A 363 9.48 16.62 8.37
C THR A 363 9.28 15.20 8.94
N PRO A 364 8.20 14.43 8.67
CA PRO A 364 8.11 13.08 9.18
C PRO A 364 9.33 12.23 8.82
N HIS A 365 9.92 11.58 9.82
CA HIS A 365 11.05 10.68 9.61
C HIS A 365 10.58 9.37 8.97
N ILE A 366 11.31 8.93 7.95
CA ILE A 366 11.12 7.63 7.31
C ILE A 366 12.35 6.78 7.63
N GLY A 367 12.13 5.67 8.33
CA GLY A 367 13.14 4.67 8.61
C GLY A 367 12.98 3.45 7.71
N PHE A 368 14.04 2.65 7.58
CA PHE A 368 13.97 1.35 6.92
C PHE A 368 14.71 0.30 7.76
N LEU A 369 14.06 -0.85 7.97
CA LEU A 369 14.69 -1.96 8.68
C LEU A 369 15.71 -2.65 7.77
N SER A 370 17.00 -2.42 8.01
CA SER A 370 18.07 -3.18 7.37
C SER A 370 18.13 -4.60 7.96
N ARG A 371 18.38 -5.59 7.11
CA ARG A 371 18.48 -6.99 7.54
C ARG A 371 19.34 -7.80 6.61
N GLU A 372 20.06 -8.75 7.19
CA GLU A 372 20.80 -9.75 6.45
C GLU A 372 19.84 -10.53 5.54
N LYS A 373 20.20 -10.71 4.27
CA LYS A 373 19.41 -11.50 3.33
C LYS A 373 19.68 -12.98 3.58
N THR A 374 18.62 -13.72 3.83
CA THR A 374 18.61 -15.17 4.07
C THR A 374 17.66 -15.86 3.11
N GLY A 375 17.73 -17.19 3.02
CA GLY A 375 16.83 -18.00 2.19
C GLY A 375 17.62 -18.84 1.19
N GLN A 376 17.28 -18.73 -0.09
CA GLN A 376 17.93 -19.49 -1.16
C GLN A 376 19.41 -19.10 -1.29
N PHE A 377 20.29 -20.10 -1.40
CA PHE A 377 21.72 -19.89 -1.58
C PHE A 377 22.09 -19.50 -3.02
N TYR A 378 21.42 -20.09 -4.01
CA TYR A 378 21.71 -19.99 -5.44
C TYR A 378 20.52 -20.52 -6.26
N LYS A 379 20.49 -20.28 -7.57
CA LYS A 379 19.53 -20.96 -8.45
C LYS A 379 19.87 -22.45 -8.51
N GLU A 380 18.88 -23.30 -8.33
CA GLU A 380 19.05 -24.76 -8.19
C GLU A 380 19.41 -25.46 -9.50
N THR A 381 19.36 -24.76 -10.63
CA THR A 381 19.77 -25.27 -11.93
C THR A 381 21.29 -25.41 -11.97
N ILE A 382 21.76 -26.63 -12.23
CA ILE A 382 23.16 -26.91 -12.55
C ILE A 382 23.39 -26.56 -14.01
N TRP A 383 24.32 -25.66 -14.27
CA TRP A 383 24.76 -25.26 -15.60
C TRP A 383 26.00 -26.06 -15.97
N GLY A 384 25.92 -26.80 -17.09
CA GLY A 384 27.07 -27.43 -17.73
C GLY A 384 27.81 -26.46 -18.66
N ILE A 385 28.87 -26.94 -19.31
CA ILE A 385 29.47 -26.21 -20.44
C ILE A 385 28.49 -26.30 -21.63
N ASP A 386 28.27 -25.20 -22.34
CA ASP A 386 27.44 -25.16 -23.57
C ASP A 386 28.01 -26.01 -24.72
N LYS A 387 29.23 -26.55 -24.58
CA LYS A 387 29.93 -27.40 -25.55
C LYS A 387 30.51 -28.62 -24.86
N HIS A 388 30.20 -29.82 -25.37
CA HIS A 388 30.83 -31.06 -24.97
C HIS A 388 32.25 -31.14 -25.52
N GLN A 389 33.12 -31.95 -24.89
CA GLN A 389 34.49 -32.18 -25.35
C GLN A 389 34.60 -32.62 -26.83
N LYS A 390 33.54 -33.23 -27.36
CA LYS A 390 33.39 -33.65 -28.77
C LYS A 390 33.17 -32.48 -29.75
N ASP A 391 32.85 -31.29 -29.25
CA ASP A 391 32.54 -30.09 -30.04
C ASP A 391 33.78 -29.19 -30.23
N PHE A 392 34.97 -29.69 -29.89
CA PHE A 392 36.26 -29.02 -30.05
C PHE A 392 37.17 -29.84 -30.97
N ASP A 393 37.82 -29.17 -31.91
CA ASP A 393 38.63 -29.83 -32.95
C ASP A 393 40.04 -30.20 -32.45
N SER A 394 40.48 -29.66 -31.31
CA SER A 394 41.78 -29.99 -30.71
C SER A 394 41.81 -29.92 -29.18
N LEU A 395 42.78 -30.65 -28.59
CA LEU A 395 43.10 -30.61 -27.15
C LEU A 395 43.62 -29.24 -26.67
N GLU A 396 44.07 -28.38 -27.58
CA GLU A 396 44.58 -27.03 -27.27
C GLU A 396 43.44 -26.01 -27.11
N GLU A 397 42.33 -26.15 -27.84
CA GLU A 397 41.11 -25.35 -27.62
C GLU A 397 40.49 -25.59 -26.23
N ILE A 398 40.59 -26.82 -25.71
CA ILE A 398 40.17 -27.18 -24.35
C ILE A 398 41.06 -26.51 -23.30
N LYS A 399 42.35 -26.29 -23.59
CA LYS A 399 43.29 -25.61 -22.69
C LYS A 399 43.08 -24.10 -22.67
N LEU A 400 42.53 -23.49 -23.72
CA LEU A 400 42.17 -22.07 -23.78
C LEU A 400 40.97 -21.70 -22.89
N LEU A 401 40.10 -22.67 -22.55
CA LEU A 401 39.05 -22.51 -21.53
C LEU A 401 39.62 -22.56 -20.10
N LYS A 402 40.68 -23.36 -19.90
CA LYS A 402 41.44 -23.39 -18.65
C LYS A 402 42.32 -22.14 -18.54
N ASN A 403 41.73 -20.99 -18.25
CA ASN A 403 42.49 -19.88 -17.71
C ASN A 403 42.17 -19.65 -16.24
N ASP A 404 43.26 -19.60 -15.50
CA ASP A 404 43.40 -19.26 -14.09
C ASP A 404 42.72 -17.92 -13.80
N GLU A 405 41.62 -17.94 -13.06
CA GLU A 405 41.30 -16.91 -12.06
C GLU A 405 40.08 -17.38 -11.27
N GLY A 406 40.16 -17.23 -9.94
CA GLY A 406 39.16 -17.71 -9.00
C GLY A 406 37.75 -17.18 -9.26
N TRP A 407 36.79 -17.86 -8.63
CA TRP A 407 35.38 -17.49 -8.45
C TRP A 407 34.92 -16.21 -9.20
N ASN A 408 34.31 -16.39 -10.37
CA ASN A 408 33.71 -15.29 -11.13
C ASN A 408 32.35 -14.85 -10.55
N GLY A 409 32.32 -14.48 -9.27
CA GLY A 409 31.25 -13.68 -8.63
C GLY A 409 29.86 -14.30 -8.50
N GLY A 410 29.56 -15.40 -9.20
CA GLY A 410 28.21 -15.95 -9.34
C GLY A 410 28.14 -17.46 -9.57
N ASN A 411 29.25 -18.11 -9.92
CA ASN A 411 29.30 -19.55 -10.18
C ASN A 411 29.84 -20.28 -8.93
N ILE A 412 29.03 -21.17 -8.38
CA ILE A 412 29.37 -21.98 -7.21
C ILE A 412 29.64 -23.42 -7.67
N PRO A 413 30.80 -24.01 -7.32
CA PRO A 413 31.07 -25.42 -7.60
C PRO A 413 30.00 -26.35 -7.01
N CYS A 414 29.59 -27.38 -7.77
CA CYS A 414 28.59 -28.36 -7.33
C CYS A 414 29.05 -29.26 -6.16
N LYS A 415 30.37 -29.34 -5.92
CA LYS A 415 31.01 -30.16 -4.89
C LYS A 415 32.05 -29.33 -4.14
N SER A 416 32.68 -29.92 -3.12
CA SER A 416 33.55 -29.21 -2.18
C SER A 416 34.56 -28.29 -2.88
N ALA A 417 34.91 -27.18 -2.25
CA ALA A 417 35.97 -26.27 -2.71
C ALA A 417 37.39 -26.90 -2.72
N LYS A 418 37.51 -28.20 -2.44
CA LYS A 418 38.76 -28.96 -2.55
C LYS A 418 38.86 -29.55 -3.96
N GLU A 419 40.00 -29.29 -4.59
CA GLU A 419 40.39 -29.92 -5.85
C GLU A 419 40.41 -31.45 -5.71
N PRO A 420 40.01 -32.22 -6.75
CA PRO A 420 39.64 -31.78 -8.10
C PRO A 420 38.14 -31.48 -8.29
N LEU A 421 37.30 -31.69 -7.27
CA LEU A 421 35.84 -31.65 -7.39
C LEU A 421 35.25 -30.24 -7.43
N SER A 422 36.06 -29.22 -7.16
CA SER A 422 35.74 -27.79 -7.29
C SER A 422 35.68 -27.30 -8.74
N ASN A 423 36.14 -28.10 -9.71
CA ASN A 423 36.25 -27.68 -11.10
C ASN A 423 34.87 -27.52 -11.77
N THR A 424 34.45 -26.27 -11.96
CA THR A 424 33.14 -25.89 -12.52
C THR A 424 32.98 -26.19 -14.00
N GLU A 425 34.09 -26.33 -14.73
CA GLU A 425 34.07 -26.70 -16.14
C GLU A 425 33.79 -28.20 -16.29
N LYS A 426 34.39 -29.04 -15.45
CA LYS A 426 34.18 -30.50 -15.50
C LYS A 426 32.84 -30.96 -14.92
N TYR A 427 32.44 -30.36 -13.80
CA TYR A 427 31.30 -30.84 -13.00
C TYR A 427 30.10 -29.89 -13.02
N GLY A 428 30.15 -28.87 -13.87
CA GLY A 428 29.17 -27.79 -13.92
C GLY A 428 29.23 -26.89 -12.69
N HIS A 429 28.34 -25.90 -12.66
CA HIS A 429 28.23 -24.93 -11.58
C HIS A 429 26.78 -24.56 -11.30
N LEU A 430 26.55 -24.05 -10.10
CA LEU A 430 25.30 -23.40 -9.72
C LEU A 430 25.47 -21.90 -9.94
N SER A 431 24.51 -21.27 -10.61
CA SER A 431 24.58 -19.83 -10.94
C SER A 431 23.82 -18.97 -9.93
N ASP A 432 24.06 -17.66 -10.01
CA ASP A 432 23.40 -16.62 -9.23
C ASP A 432 23.50 -16.84 -7.71
N ALA A 433 24.74 -16.98 -7.23
CA ALA A 433 25.05 -16.92 -5.80
C ALA A 433 24.32 -15.75 -5.12
N THR A 434 23.43 -16.06 -4.18
CA THR A 434 22.68 -15.05 -3.46
C THR A 434 23.58 -14.41 -2.42
N TYR A 435 23.90 -13.13 -2.60
CA TYR A 435 24.58 -12.36 -1.57
C TYR A 435 23.69 -12.17 -0.34
N SER A 436 24.31 -12.12 0.83
CA SER A 436 23.63 -11.95 2.12
C SER A 436 23.75 -10.51 2.64
N TYR A 437 24.98 -9.98 2.61
CA TYR A 437 25.34 -8.62 3.01
C TYR A 437 26.59 -8.17 2.24
N PHE A 438 26.97 -6.91 2.38
CA PHE A 438 28.26 -6.39 1.93
C PHE A 438 29.20 -6.21 3.12
N SER A 439 30.51 -6.35 2.89
CA SER A 439 31.56 -5.90 3.80
C SER A 439 32.33 -4.75 3.15
N VAL A 440 32.91 -3.87 3.95
CA VAL A 440 33.78 -2.79 3.44
C VAL A 440 35.20 -3.11 3.86
N VAL A 441 36.09 -3.21 2.87
CA VAL A 441 37.51 -3.51 3.07
C VAL A 441 38.38 -2.46 2.40
N GLU A 442 39.59 -2.32 2.92
CA GLU A 442 40.66 -1.46 2.41
C GLU A 442 41.88 -2.32 2.07
N TYR A 443 42.48 -2.11 0.89
CA TYR A 443 43.68 -2.85 0.47
C TYR A 443 44.50 -2.04 -0.53
N GLU A 444 45.75 -2.45 -0.76
CA GLU A 444 46.60 -1.86 -1.79
C GLU A 444 46.54 -2.68 -3.09
N GLN A 445 46.42 -1.97 -4.22
CA GLN A 445 46.51 -2.57 -5.54
C GLN A 445 47.23 -1.63 -6.50
N LYS A 446 48.32 -2.09 -7.13
CA LYS A 446 49.14 -1.30 -8.06
C LYS A 446 49.56 0.06 -7.46
N GLY A 447 49.97 0.08 -6.19
CA GLY A 447 50.44 1.28 -5.47
C GLY A 447 49.34 2.28 -5.08
N LYS A 448 48.06 1.90 -5.15
CA LYS A 448 46.93 2.74 -4.72
C LYS A 448 46.13 2.04 -3.63
N THR A 449 45.76 2.79 -2.59
CA THR A 449 44.80 2.35 -1.57
C THR A 449 43.39 2.35 -2.16
N ILE A 450 42.71 1.20 -2.08
CA ILE A 450 41.35 1.01 -2.57
C ILE A 450 40.47 0.63 -1.39
N LYS A 451 39.38 1.40 -1.19
CA LYS A 451 38.26 1.04 -0.31
C LYS A 451 37.11 0.50 -1.15
N ARG A 452 36.57 -0.67 -0.80
CA ARG A 452 35.60 -1.37 -1.65
C ARG A 452 34.52 -2.09 -0.84
N PHE A 453 33.30 -2.03 -1.34
CA PHE A 453 32.22 -2.94 -0.95
C PHE A 453 32.40 -4.31 -1.61
N VAL A 454 32.53 -5.34 -0.78
CA VAL A 454 32.63 -6.74 -1.18
C VAL A 454 31.35 -7.45 -0.82
N GLU A 455 30.72 -8.10 -1.79
CA GLU A 455 29.50 -8.85 -1.57
C GLU A 455 29.82 -10.21 -0.96
N ILE A 456 29.17 -10.55 0.16
CA ILE A 456 29.37 -11.81 0.86
C ILE A 456 28.23 -12.77 0.49
N PRO A 457 28.50 -13.86 -0.24
CA PRO A 457 27.52 -14.91 -0.52
C PRO A 457 26.91 -15.51 0.74
N TYR A 458 25.61 -15.78 0.72
CA TYR A 458 24.89 -16.36 1.86
C TYR A 458 25.44 -17.75 2.28
N ILE A 459 26.02 -18.49 1.34
CA ILE A 459 26.67 -19.77 1.62
C ILE A 459 27.90 -19.63 2.54
N TYR A 460 28.63 -18.52 2.48
CA TYR A 460 29.79 -18.25 3.33
C TYR A 460 29.44 -17.43 4.56
N ALA A 461 28.29 -16.76 4.57
CA ALA A 461 27.90 -15.80 5.59
C ALA A 461 27.88 -16.37 7.03
N LYS A 462 27.51 -17.66 7.19
CA LYS A 462 27.44 -18.33 8.50
C LYS A 462 28.81 -18.74 9.06
N ASP A 463 29.79 -18.96 8.18
CA ASP A 463 31.13 -19.41 8.57
C ASP A 463 32.01 -18.24 9.01
N ILE A 464 31.69 -17.02 8.59
CA ILE A 464 32.43 -15.80 8.94
C ILE A 464 32.04 -15.34 10.35
N LYS A 465 32.91 -15.64 11.33
CA LYS A 465 32.71 -15.28 12.75
C LYS A 465 33.70 -14.22 13.23
N SER A 466 34.89 -14.15 12.63
CA SER A 466 35.98 -13.23 12.94
C SER A 466 36.36 -12.33 11.75
N ASP A 467 37.24 -11.35 11.93
CA ASP A 467 37.74 -10.53 10.82
C ASP A 467 38.72 -11.33 9.96
N GLU A 468 39.44 -12.27 10.57
CA GLU A 468 40.30 -13.25 9.91
C GLU A 468 39.49 -14.13 8.94
N ASP A 469 38.35 -14.67 9.37
CA ASP A 469 37.46 -15.45 8.49
C ASP A 469 36.96 -14.61 7.30
N LEU A 470 36.67 -13.33 7.55
CA LEU A 470 36.21 -12.40 6.52
C LEU A 470 37.33 -12.11 5.51
N ILE A 471 38.57 -11.89 5.96
CA ILE A 471 39.71 -11.68 5.08
C ILE A 471 39.94 -12.91 4.19
N VAL A 472 39.85 -14.12 4.76
CA VAL A 472 39.94 -15.38 3.97
C VAL A 472 38.82 -15.48 2.95
N ALA A 473 37.58 -15.11 3.30
CA ALA A 473 36.47 -15.07 2.35
C ALA A 473 36.70 -14.03 1.25
N VAL A 474 37.18 -12.83 1.60
CA VAL A 474 37.48 -11.75 0.65
C VAL A 474 38.60 -12.14 -0.31
N GLU A 475 39.66 -12.81 0.15
CA GLU A 475 40.72 -13.34 -0.71
C GLU A 475 40.15 -14.31 -1.76
N LYS A 476 39.23 -15.20 -1.35
CA LYS A 476 38.55 -16.13 -2.28
C LYS A 476 37.62 -15.43 -3.26
N ILE A 477 37.00 -14.33 -2.85
CA ILE A 477 35.96 -13.62 -3.60
C ILE A 477 36.55 -12.64 -4.62
N ILE A 478 37.60 -11.90 -4.27
CA ILE A 478 38.19 -10.86 -5.13
C ILE A 478 39.69 -11.02 -5.36
N GLY A 479 40.33 -12.09 -4.87
CA GLY A 479 41.75 -12.37 -5.11
C GLY A 479 42.73 -11.48 -4.34
N VAL A 480 42.26 -10.70 -3.38
CA VAL A 480 43.10 -9.74 -2.62
C VAL A 480 43.56 -10.36 -1.31
N LYS A 481 44.88 -10.47 -1.14
CA LYS A 481 45.52 -10.86 0.12
C LYS A 481 45.78 -9.63 0.99
N ASN A 482 45.69 -9.77 2.31
CA ASN A 482 46.03 -8.72 3.29
C ASN A 482 45.19 -7.43 3.16
N CYS A 483 43.87 -7.55 3.31
CA CYS A 483 42.99 -6.38 3.41
C CYS A 483 42.69 -6.02 4.87
N ARG A 484 42.43 -4.74 5.13
CA ARG A 484 41.91 -4.23 6.40
C ARG A 484 40.39 -4.18 6.35
N VAL A 485 39.73 -4.74 7.36
CA VAL A 485 38.27 -4.67 7.49
C VAL A 485 37.88 -3.30 8.05
N ILE A 486 37.13 -2.51 7.26
CA ILE A 486 36.56 -1.23 7.68
C ILE A 486 35.17 -1.46 8.31
N MET A 487 34.38 -2.35 7.71
CA MET A 487 33.06 -2.70 8.21
C MET A 487 32.70 -4.15 7.89
N ARG A 488 32.40 -4.94 8.92
CA ARG A 488 32.12 -6.38 8.79
C ARG A 488 30.84 -6.66 8.03
N LYS A 489 29.75 -5.96 8.36
CA LYS A 489 28.42 -6.18 7.76
C LYS A 489 27.71 -4.87 7.43
N VAL A 490 27.28 -4.77 6.18
CA VAL A 490 26.40 -3.75 5.63
C VAL A 490 25.24 -4.47 4.94
N ASN A 491 24.11 -4.50 5.63
CA ASN A 491 22.95 -5.28 5.21
C ASN A 491 22.19 -4.60 4.06
N PRO A 492 21.49 -5.37 3.20
CA PRO A 492 20.42 -4.83 2.37
C PRO A 492 19.42 -4.03 3.21
N GLY A 493 18.96 -2.91 2.65
CA GLY A 493 18.10 -1.97 3.35
C GLY A 493 18.86 -0.96 4.21
N THR A 494 20.18 -1.06 4.36
CA THR A 494 20.99 -0.05 5.05
C THR A 494 20.92 1.28 4.30
N ILE A 495 20.74 2.36 5.05
CA ILE A 495 20.71 3.71 4.52
C ILE A 495 22.14 4.22 4.41
N VAL A 496 22.46 4.77 3.25
CA VAL A 496 23.77 5.33 2.93
C VAL A 496 23.59 6.78 2.48
N LYS A 497 24.43 7.66 3.01
CA LYS A 497 24.53 9.04 2.60
C LYS A 497 25.66 9.15 1.58
N ILE A 498 25.35 9.56 0.36
CA ILE A 498 26.32 9.72 -0.74
C ILE A 498 26.36 11.20 -1.12
N GLY A 499 27.45 11.88 -0.77
CA GLY A 499 27.47 13.35 -0.78
C GLY A 499 26.41 13.93 0.16
N SER A 500 25.41 14.62 -0.40
CA SER A 500 24.28 15.19 0.35
C SER A 500 22.97 14.40 0.22
N GLY A 501 22.93 13.35 -0.60
CA GLY A 501 21.73 12.54 -0.82
C GLY A 501 21.70 11.28 0.03
N TYR A 502 20.49 10.84 0.40
CA TYR A 502 20.26 9.59 1.14
C TYR A 502 19.72 8.51 0.20
N PHE A 503 20.27 7.31 0.32
CA PHE A 503 19.94 6.17 -0.52
C PHE A 503 19.89 4.90 0.31
N LYS A 504 19.26 3.86 -0.23
CA LYS A 504 19.15 2.57 0.44
C LYS A 504 19.80 1.48 -0.39
N ILE A 505 20.65 0.66 0.21
CA ILE A 505 21.26 -0.49 -0.48
C ILE A 505 20.16 -1.50 -0.83
N ALA A 506 20.07 -1.84 -2.12
CA ALA A 506 19.03 -2.71 -2.64
C ALA A 506 19.59 -4.01 -3.24
N GLY A 507 20.80 -3.96 -3.76
CA GLY A 507 21.37 -5.07 -4.51
C GLY A 507 22.76 -4.79 -5.02
N ASN A 508 23.21 -5.72 -5.83
CA ASN A 508 24.43 -5.66 -6.62
C ASN A 508 24.06 -5.67 -8.11
N THR A 509 24.95 -5.10 -8.94
CA THR A 509 24.89 -5.23 -10.40
C THR A 509 26.27 -5.00 -10.99
N GLY A 510 26.86 -6.05 -11.55
CA GLY A 510 28.24 -5.98 -12.04
C GLY A 510 29.18 -5.36 -10.99
N ASN A 511 29.88 -4.29 -11.38
CA ASN A 511 30.82 -3.57 -10.52
C ASN A 511 30.20 -2.45 -9.66
N SER A 512 28.88 -2.42 -9.56
CA SER A 512 28.11 -1.39 -8.86
C SER A 512 27.16 -1.97 -7.82
N ILE A 513 26.80 -1.14 -6.86
CA ILE A 513 25.75 -1.37 -5.88
C ILE A 513 24.46 -0.77 -6.44
N LYS A 514 23.39 -1.56 -6.50
CA LYS A 514 22.04 -1.06 -6.77
C LYS A 514 21.52 -0.35 -5.54
N LEU A 515 20.98 0.84 -5.72
CA LEU A 515 20.37 1.61 -4.66
C LEU A 515 18.88 1.83 -4.95
N HIS A 516 18.12 2.09 -3.91
CA HIS A 516 16.82 2.77 -4.01
C HIS A 516 17.01 4.20 -3.54
N ASN A 517 16.29 5.12 -4.18
CA ASN A 517 16.24 6.48 -3.70
C ASN A 517 15.58 6.52 -2.32
N PHE A 518 16.17 7.26 -1.39
CA PHE A 518 15.60 7.49 -0.06
C PHE A 518 15.26 8.97 0.17
N ASN A 519 15.49 9.83 -0.84
CA ASN A 519 15.11 11.23 -0.81
C ASN A 519 13.66 11.37 -1.30
N GLN A 520 12.79 11.91 -0.44
CA GLN A 520 11.36 12.01 -0.71
C GLN A 520 11.06 13.13 -1.73
N LEU A 521 10.09 12.90 -2.62
CA LEU A 521 9.58 13.92 -3.54
C LEU A 521 8.55 14.80 -2.81
N PHE A 522 8.76 16.11 -2.93
CA PHE A 522 7.86 17.14 -2.41
C PHE A 522 7.44 18.04 -3.56
N LEU A 523 6.14 18.12 -3.79
CA LEU A 523 5.50 19.06 -4.71
C LEU A 523 4.76 20.14 -3.90
N PRO A 524 4.51 21.32 -4.50
CA PRO A 524 3.61 22.31 -3.91
C PRO A 524 2.24 21.69 -3.57
N VAL A 525 1.64 22.13 -2.46
CA VAL A 525 0.40 21.53 -1.92
C VAL A 525 -0.76 21.65 -2.92
N GLU A 526 -0.77 22.75 -3.69
CA GLU A 526 -1.74 23.06 -4.74
C GLU A 526 -1.71 22.04 -5.89
N MET A 527 -0.59 21.32 -6.06
CA MET A 527 -0.45 20.27 -7.06
C MET A 527 -0.97 18.90 -6.60
N ASN A 528 -1.29 18.71 -5.31
CA ASN A 528 -1.67 17.40 -4.77
C ASN A 528 -2.89 16.80 -5.47
N GLU A 529 -3.92 17.62 -5.68
CA GLU A 529 -5.14 17.18 -6.36
C GLU A 529 -4.87 16.74 -7.80
N TYR A 530 -4.07 17.52 -8.52
CA TYR A 530 -3.68 17.23 -9.89
C TYR A 530 -2.80 15.98 -9.96
N PHE A 531 -1.82 15.86 -9.08
CA PHE A 531 -0.95 14.68 -8.98
C PHE A 531 -1.78 13.42 -8.71
N LYS A 532 -2.78 13.49 -7.82
CA LYS A 532 -3.69 12.36 -7.57
C LYS A 532 -4.51 11.98 -8.80
N ALA A 533 -4.89 12.93 -9.64
CA ALA A 533 -5.54 12.64 -10.93
C ALA A 533 -4.56 11.95 -11.89
N VAL A 534 -3.33 12.44 -12.00
CA VAL A 534 -2.24 11.82 -12.79
C VAL A 534 -1.96 10.40 -12.32
N SER A 535 -1.80 10.16 -11.02
CA SER A 535 -1.65 8.81 -10.43
C SER A 535 -2.77 7.86 -10.85
N LYS A 536 -4.02 8.33 -10.89
CA LYS A 536 -5.16 7.52 -11.32
C LYS A 536 -5.13 7.25 -12.83
N ALA A 537 -4.73 8.22 -13.66
CA ALA A 537 -4.52 8.02 -15.09
C ALA A 537 -3.39 7.00 -15.37
N ILE A 538 -2.25 7.12 -14.68
CA ILE A 538 -1.14 6.16 -14.72
C ILE A 538 -1.65 4.76 -14.37
N LYS A 539 -2.42 4.64 -13.30
CA LYS A 539 -2.98 3.35 -12.88
C LYS A 539 -3.91 2.76 -13.95
N SER A 540 -4.76 3.57 -14.59
CA SER A 540 -5.60 3.09 -15.69
C SER A 540 -4.77 2.57 -16.87
N LEU A 541 -3.68 3.25 -17.24
CA LEU A 541 -2.75 2.79 -18.27
C LEU A 541 -2.07 1.46 -17.90
N VAL A 542 -1.58 1.34 -16.67
CA VAL A 542 -0.92 0.12 -16.17
C VAL A 542 -1.90 -1.06 -16.10
N ASP A 543 -3.13 -0.80 -15.64
CA ASP A 543 -4.21 -1.80 -15.60
C ASP A 543 -4.77 -2.12 -17.01
N LYS A 544 -4.25 -1.50 -18.08
CA LYS A 544 -4.73 -1.60 -19.47
C LYS A 544 -6.22 -1.31 -19.62
N LYS A 545 -6.72 -0.34 -18.84
CA LYS A 545 -8.11 0.12 -18.94
C LYS A 545 -8.23 1.14 -20.06
N GLU A 546 -9.37 1.11 -20.73
CA GLU A 546 -9.72 2.13 -21.70
C GLU A 546 -9.78 3.51 -21.03
N LEU A 547 -9.08 4.47 -21.63
CA LEU A 547 -9.08 5.86 -21.17
C LEU A 547 -10.27 6.59 -21.78
N GLN A 548 -10.91 7.42 -20.98
CA GLN A 548 -11.96 8.34 -21.43
C GLN A 548 -11.34 9.69 -21.74
N PHE A 549 -11.85 10.34 -22.78
CA PHE A 549 -11.32 11.60 -23.27
C PHE A 549 -12.40 12.69 -23.35
N ASP A 550 -11.97 13.93 -23.14
CA ASP A 550 -12.72 15.14 -23.39
C ASP A 550 -11.86 16.07 -24.24
N GLY A 551 -12.10 16.05 -25.56
CA GLY A 551 -11.13 16.54 -26.54
C GLY A 551 -9.81 15.77 -26.41
N GLU A 552 -8.71 16.50 -26.21
CA GLU A 552 -7.36 15.92 -26.02
C GLU A 552 -7.04 15.55 -24.56
N ASN A 553 -7.95 15.83 -23.63
CA ASN A 553 -7.71 15.65 -22.19
C ASN A 553 -8.20 14.29 -21.70
N ILE A 554 -7.49 13.72 -20.72
CA ILE A 554 -7.88 12.45 -20.11
C ILE A 554 -8.86 12.72 -18.97
N VAL A 555 -10.01 12.05 -18.97
CA VAL A 555 -11.03 12.13 -17.93
C VAL A 555 -10.74 11.09 -16.85
N VAL A 556 -10.55 11.55 -15.61
CA VAL A 556 -10.14 10.69 -14.49
C VAL A 556 -11.25 10.49 -13.46
N ILE A 557 -12.12 11.48 -13.28
CA ILE A 557 -13.34 11.38 -12.46
C ILE A 557 -14.44 12.11 -13.20
N GLN A 558 -15.59 11.46 -13.37
CA GLN A 558 -16.85 12.10 -13.69
C GLN A 558 -17.77 11.85 -12.50
N ASN A 559 -18.23 12.90 -11.82
CA ASN A 559 -19.23 12.73 -10.78
C ASN A 559 -20.64 12.64 -11.40
N ARG A 560 -21.63 12.28 -10.58
CA ARG A 560 -23.04 12.12 -10.99
C ARG A 560 -23.69 13.40 -11.51
N PHE A 561 -23.06 14.55 -11.29
CA PHE A 561 -23.51 15.88 -11.69
C PHE A 561 -22.79 16.38 -12.96
N GLY A 562 -21.87 15.58 -13.51
CA GLY A 562 -21.14 15.92 -14.73
C GLY A 562 -19.79 16.62 -14.52
N ASP A 563 -19.37 16.89 -13.28
CA ASP A 563 -18.06 17.50 -13.03
C ASP A 563 -16.94 16.53 -13.42
N LYS A 564 -16.07 16.99 -14.33
CA LYS A 564 -14.94 16.22 -14.83
C LYS A 564 -13.65 16.70 -14.17
N LYS A 565 -12.88 15.77 -13.60
CA LYS A 565 -11.46 16.00 -13.31
C LYS A 565 -10.63 15.57 -14.51
N LEU A 566 -9.98 16.55 -15.12
CA LEU A 566 -9.20 16.40 -16.32
C LEU A 566 -7.70 16.37 -16.02
N VAL A 567 -7.01 15.52 -16.76
CA VAL A 567 -5.55 15.54 -16.92
C VAL A 567 -5.27 16.18 -18.28
N THR A 568 -4.47 17.24 -18.27
CA THR A 568 -4.33 18.18 -19.39
C THR A 568 -2.87 18.37 -19.75
N LYS A 569 -2.58 18.67 -21.02
CA LYS A 569 -1.19 18.93 -21.46
C LYS A 569 -0.50 20.06 -20.68
N GLU A 570 -1.21 21.15 -20.42
CA GLU A 570 -0.65 22.32 -19.72
C GLU A 570 -0.20 21.98 -18.29
N LYS A 571 -1.09 21.36 -17.50
CA LYS A 571 -0.75 20.96 -16.13
C LYS A 571 0.28 19.83 -16.07
N ASN A 572 0.34 18.96 -17.09
CA ASN A 572 1.43 17.97 -17.23
C ASN A 572 2.79 18.65 -17.41
N LEU A 573 2.85 19.76 -18.17
CA LEU A 573 4.08 20.54 -18.33
C LEU A 573 4.55 21.14 -17.01
N ALA A 574 3.63 21.68 -16.21
CA ALA A 574 3.96 22.20 -14.88
C ALA A 574 4.52 21.11 -13.96
N LEU A 575 3.86 19.94 -13.93
CA LEU A 575 4.33 18.80 -13.14
C LEU A 575 5.70 18.29 -13.64
N TYR A 576 5.87 18.16 -14.96
CA TYR A 576 7.13 17.74 -15.58
C TYR A 576 8.30 18.66 -15.17
N LYS A 577 8.09 19.99 -15.18
CA LYS A 577 9.10 20.96 -14.73
C LYS A 577 9.52 20.72 -13.27
N GLU A 578 8.57 20.50 -12.37
CA GLU A 578 8.89 20.24 -10.95
C GLU A 578 9.61 18.89 -10.76
N LEU A 579 9.27 17.85 -11.53
CA LEU A 579 9.97 16.56 -11.50
C LEU A 579 11.40 16.68 -12.02
N VAL A 580 11.63 17.36 -13.14
CA VAL A 580 12.97 17.60 -13.69
C VAL A 580 13.81 18.46 -12.74
N LYS A 581 13.21 19.50 -12.14
CA LYS A 581 13.84 20.32 -11.10
C LYS A 581 14.24 19.47 -9.89
N HIS A 582 13.38 18.55 -9.45
CA HIS A 582 13.71 17.62 -8.37
C HIS A 582 14.93 16.74 -8.72
N LEU A 583 14.97 16.16 -9.91
CA LEU A 583 16.08 15.31 -10.38
C LEU A 583 17.42 16.06 -10.54
N ASN A 584 17.39 17.40 -10.58
CA ASN A 584 18.57 18.25 -10.66
C ASN A 584 19.06 18.79 -9.32
N LYS A 585 18.46 18.37 -8.19
CA LYS A 585 18.95 18.74 -6.85
C LYS A 585 20.34 18.16 -6.58
N ALA A 586 21.12 18.87 -5.75
CA ALA A 586 22.49 18.48 -5.40
C ALA A 586 22.61 17.07 -4.79
N ILE A 587 21.54 16.57 -4.15
CA ILE A 587 21.43 15.22 -3.58
C ILE A 587 21.72 14.10 -4.58
N TYR A 588 21.52 14.34 -5.89
CA TYR A 588 21.75 13.34 -6.94
C TYR A 588 23.12 13.47 -7.63
N LYS A 589 23.96 14.43 -7.24
CA LYS A 589 25.23 14.75 -7.94
C LYS A 589 26.18 13.55 -8.05
N ASN A 590 26.24 12.71 -7.02
CA ASN A 590 27.23 11.63 -6.89
C ASN A 590 26.67 10.24 -7.23
N VAL A 591 25.49 10.16 -7.85
CA VAL A 591 24.84 8.91 -8.26
C VAL A 591 24.38 9.00 -9.71
N SER A 592 24.11 7.84 -10.33
CA SER A 592 23.76 7.75 -11.76
C SER A 592 22.57 8.63 -12.19
N ILE A 593 21.60 8.88 -11.31
CA ILE A 593 20.44 9.74 -11.59
C ILE A 593 20.85 11.19 -11.92
N GLY A 594 21.92 11.73 -11.31
CA GLY A 594 22.32 13.13 -11.54
C GLY A 594 22.70 13.43 -13.00
N ALA A 595 23.23 12.44 -13.73
CA ALA A 595 23.53 12.59 -15.15
C ALA A 595 22.26 12.65 -16.01
N ILE A 596 21.24 11.88 -15.65
CA ILE A 596 19.93 11.85 -16.32
C ILE A 596 19.20 13.17 -16.10
N GLY A 597 19.19 13.67 -14.85
CA GLY A 597 18.56 14.95 -14.53
C GLY A 597 19.07 16.10 -15.40
N LYS A 598 20.38 16.14 -15.68
CA LYS A 598 20.98 17.17 -16.54
C LYS A 598 20.45 17.11 -17.97
N ARG A 599 20.40 15.92 -18.58
CA ARG A 599 19.91 15.75 -19.97
C ARG A 599 18.43 16.07 -20.11
N LEU A 600 17.63 15.77 -19.08
CA LEU A 600 16.20 16.07 -19.10
C LEU A 600 15.86 17.58 -19.17
N LYS A 601 16.79 18.47 -18.81
CA LYS A 601 16.58 19.92 -18.92
C LYS A 601 16.27 20.36 -20.35
N ASP A 602 16.87 19.68 -21.32
CA ASP A 602 16.81 20.06 -22.74
C ASP A 602 15.65 19.36 -23.47
N THR A 603 14.84 18.57 -22.76
CA THR A 603 13.77 17.75 -23.35
C THR A 603 12.36 18.34 -23.17
N TYR A 604 12.26 19.58 -22.66
CA TYR A 604 10.98 20.24 -22.39
C TYR A 604 10.13 20.42 -23.65
N ASP A 605 10.72 20.89 -24.75
CA ASP A 605 9.98 21.12 -25.99
C ASP A 605 9.52 19.80 -26.60
N THR A 606 10.38 18.77 -26.58
CA THR A 606 9.98 17.40 -26.98
C THR A 606 8.79 16.90 -26.17
N PHE A 607 8.79 17.09 -24.84
CA PHE A 607 7.69 16.68 -23.97
C PHE A 607 6.40 17.50 -24.21
N LYS A 608 6.52 18.78 -24.54
CA LYS A 608 5.40 19.69 -24.87
C LYS A 608 4.64 19.23 -26.10
N ASP A 609 5.34 18.72 -27.10
CA ASP A 609 4.74 18.30 -28.37
C ASP A 609 4.06 16.92 -28.28
N LEU A 610 4.33 16.13 -27.23
CA LEU A 610 3.66 14.86 -26.98
C LEU A 610 2.14 15.02 -26.78
N ASP A 611 1.37 14.03 -27.20
CA ASP A 611 -0.02 13.89 -26.80
C ASP A 611 -0.15 13.62 -25.29
N CYS A 612 -1.35 13.85 -24.75
CA CYS A 612 -1.58 13.76 -23.30
C CYS A 612 -1.26 12.35 -22.74
N VAL A 613 -1.47 11.29 -23.53
CA VAL A 613 -1.18 9.91 -23.10
C VAL A 613 0.32 9.69 -22.96
N LYS A 614 1.11 10.04 -23.99
CA LYS A 614 2.58 9.94 -23.96
C LYS A 614 3.22 10.82 -22.89
N GLN A 615 2.61 11.96 -22.58
CA GLN A 615 3.04 12.78 -21.44
C GLN A 615 2.87 12.04 -20.11
N ILE A 616 1.73 11.37 -19.90
CA ILE A 616 1.50 10.57 -18.68
C ILE A 616 2.44 9.36 -18.62
N GLU A 617 2.70 8.68 -19.74
CA GLU A 617 3.70 7.60 -19.80
C GLU A 617 5.10 8.10 -19.41
N THR A 618 5.49 9.28 -19.88
CA THR A 618 6.78 9.89 -19.54
C THR A 618 6.83 10.31 -18.08
N ILE A 619 5.77 10.93 -17.55
CA ILE A 619 5.67 11.28 -16.11
C ILE A 619 5.75 10.02 -15.25
N LYS A 620 5.09 8.92 -15.64
CA LYS A 620 5.25 7.63 -14.99
C LYS A 620 6.72 7.18 -15.01
N GLY A 621 7.40 7.26 -16.16
CA GLY A 621 8.82 6.96 -16.28
C GLY A 621 9.69 7.80 -15.33
N LEU A 622 9.42 9.09 -15.20
CA LEU A 622 10.13 9.96 -14.25
C LEU A 622 9.87 9.54 -12.79
N LEU A 623 8.63 9.20 -12.45
CA LEU A 623 8.29 8.69 -11.11
C LEU A 623 8.96 7.34 -10.83
N ASP A 624 9.09 6.47 -11.83
CA ASP A 624 9.83 5.21 -11.70
C ASP A 624 11.33 5.46 -11.46
N VAL A 625 11.91 6.52 -12.05
CA VAL A 625 13.29 6.95 -11.75
C VAL A 625 13.41 7.49 -10.33
N ILE A 626 12.46 8.32 -9.89
CA ILE A 626 12.51 8.97 -8.57
C ILE A 626 12.24 7.96 -7.45
N ASN A 627 11.26 7.08 -7.61
CA ASN A 627 10.78 6.18 -6.55
C ASN A 627 11.36 4.75 -6.66
N GLY A 628 11.93 4.39 -7.82
CA GLY A 628 12.36 3.03 -8.14
C GLY A 628 13.88 2.82 -8.07
N SER A 629 14.28 1.63 -8.53
CA SER A 629 15.68 1.19 -8.56
C SER A 629 16.17 0.84 -9.97
N ASN A 630 15.26 0.49 -10.87
CA ASN A 630 15.57 -0.07 -12.19
C ASN A 630 15.49 0.99 -13.31
N GLY A 631 15.27 2.25 -12.95
CA GLY A 631 15.01 3.32 -13.91
C GLY A 631 13.58 3.32 -14.43
N GLY A 632 13.30 4.19 -15.39
CA GLY A 632 12.00 4.38 -16.00
C GLY A 632 12.09 4.56 -17.52
N ASN A 633 10.95 4.37 -18.18
CA ASN A 633 10.84 4.52 -19.62
C ASN A 633 10.70 6.00 -20.00
N LEU A 634 11.76 6.55 -20.59
CA LEU A 634 11.84 7.94 -21.03
C LEU A 634 12.05 8.05 -22.55
N ALA A 635 11.69 7.02 -23.31
CA ALA A 635 11.86 6.98 -24.77
C ALA A 635 11.13 8.10 -25.51
N ASN A 636 9.96 8.51 -25.00
CA ASN A 636 9.16 9.59 -25.59
C ASN A 636 9.87 10.96 -25.57
N VAL A 637 10.95 11.11 -24.79
CA VAL A 637 11.76 12.33 -24.72
C VAL A 637 13.21 12.09 -25.17
N GLY A 638 13.46 11.04 -25.95
CA GLY A 638 14.76 10.74 -26.56
C GLY A 638 15.76 9.98 -25.66
N GLU A 639 15.32 9.55 -24.48
CA GLU A 639 16.14 8.76 -23.54
C GLU A 639 15.90 7.24 -23.71
N SER A 640 16.59 6.40 -22.92
CA SER A 640 16.37 4.95 -22.98
C SER A 640 15.11 4.50 -22.24
N LYS A 641 14.64 3.28 -22.53
CA LYS A 641 13.51 2.64 -21.82
C LYS A 641 13.79 2.30 -20.35
N ASN A 642 15.07 2.24 -19.97
CA ASN A 642 15.52 1.91 -18.61
C ASN A 642 16.43 3.03 -18.05
N SER A 643 16.15 4.27 -18.43
CA SER A 643 16.95 5.43 -18.03
C SER A 643 16.83 5.67 -16.53
N GLY A 644 17.92 6.08 -15.88
CA GLY A 644 17.91 6.43 -14.45
C GLY A 644 17.97 5.26 -13.47
N ALA A 645 18.42 4.06 -13.89
CA ALA A 645 18.73 2.98 -12.96
C ALA A 645 19.76 3.46 -11.92
N LEU A 646 19.41 3.35 -10.63
CA LEU A 646 20.14 4.01 -9.56
C LEU A 646 21.26 3.11 -9.03
N THR A 647 22.51 3.53 -9.26
CA THR A 647 23.69 2.77 -8.86
C THR A 647 24.84 3.67 -8.39
N VAL A 648 25.76 3.08 -7.63
CA VAL A 648 27.07 3.65 -7.26
C VAL A 648 28.15 2.58 -7.42
N ASN A 649 29.39 2.99 -7.72
CA ASN A 649 30.50 2.05 -7.86
C ASN A 649 30.78 1.32 -6.52
N LYS A 650 31.18 0.04 -6.59
CA LYS A 650 31.63 -0.71 -5.40
C LYS A 650 32.91 -0.15 -4.79
N ASN A 651 33.80 0.44 -5.59
CA ASN A 651 34.94 1.20 -5.11
C ASN A 651 34.47 2.57 -4.61
N ILE A 652 34.87 2.90 -3.39
CA ILE A 652 34.46 4.12 -2.69
C ILE A 652 35.32 5.29 -3.22
N ASN A 653 34.83 5.92 -4.28
CA ASN A 653 35.48 7.06 -4.93
C ASN A 653 34.77 8.39 -4.68
N VAL A 654 33.65 8.36 -3.95
CA VAL A 654 32.83 9.52 -3.57
C VAL A 654 32.58 9.47 -2.06
N PRO A 655 32.24 10.59 -1.40
CA PRO A 655 31.91 10.59 0.01
C PRO A 655 30.68 9.70 0.30
N ILE A 656 30.87 8.65 1.09
CA ILE A 656 29.86 7.70 1.54
C ILE A 656 29.91 7.56 3.06
N SER A 657 28.75 7.68 3.70
CA SER A 657 28.54 7.33 5.11
C SER A 657 27.43 6.30 5.25
N ILE A 658 27.57 5.37 6.20
CA ILE A 658 26.49 4.49 6.64
C ILE A 658 25.68 5.21 7.72
N ILE A 659 24.36 5.20 7.58
CA ILE A 659 23.43 5.84 8.52
C ILE A 659 22.63 4.76 9.23
N ASN A 660 22.75 4.70 10.56
CA ASN A 660 21.97 3.81 11.40
C ASN A 660 20.99 4.62 12.24
N TYR A 661 19.70 4.35 12.04
CA TYR A 661 18.62 4.95 12.82
C TYR A 661 18.15 4.00 13.91
N SER A 662 17.75 4.57 15.05
CA SER A 662 16.91 3.88 16.02
C SER A 662 15.50 3.62 15.44
N PRO A 663 14.68 2.73 16.02
CA PRO A 663 13.32 2.43 15.54
C PRO A 663 12.45 3.64 15.17
N THR A 664 12.53 4.76 15.90
CA THR A 664 11.78 6.00 15.61
C THR A 664 12.53 6.95 14.67
N GLY A 665 13.84 6.74 14.49
CA GLY A 665 14.73 7.68 13.81
C GLY A 665 15.21 8.85 14.67
N PHE A 666 14.83 8.90 15.94
CA PHE A 666 15.24 9.98 16.85
C PHE A 666 16.76 9.97 17.12
N TYR A 667 17.35 8.77 17.27
CA TYR A 667 18.79 8.63 17.40
C TYR A 667 19.40 8.20 16.06
N GLU A 668 20.46 8.88 15.66
CA GLU A 668 21.22 8.62 14.44
C GLU A 668 22.69 8.36 14.77
N LYS A 669 23.28 7.36 14.12
CA LYS A 669 24.72 7.14 14.09
C LYS A 669 25.22 7.14 12.65
N GLU A 670 26.01 8.15 12.30
CA GLU A 670 26.71 8.26 11.01
C GLU A 670 28.12 7.64 11.12
N ILE A 671 28.46 6.72 10.21
CA ILE A 671 29.79 6.11 10.10
C ILE A 671 30.36 6.44 8.72
N LYS A 672 31.40 7.29 8.68
CA LYS A 672 32.06 7.70 7.44
C LYS A 672 32.95 6.58 6.92
N LEU A 673 32.89 6.28 5.62
CA LEU A 673 33.70 5.23 4.99
C LEU A 673 34.94 5.78 4.27
N ASN A 674 34.90 7.04 3.83
CA ASN A 674 36.01 7.72 3.15
C ASN A 674 37.15 8.08 4.07
#